data_AF-K1HF80-F1
#
_entry.id   AF-K1HF80-F1
#
_cell.length_a   1.000
_cell.length_b   1.000
_cell.length_c   1.000
_cell.angle_alpha   90.00
_cell.angle_beta   90.00
_cell.angle_gamma   90.00
#
_symmetry.space_group_name_H-M   'P 1'
#
loop_
_entity.id
_entity.type
_entity.pdbx_description
1 polymer ?
#
loop_
_entity_poly.entity_id
_entity_poly.type
_entity_poly.pdbx_seq_one_letter_code
_entity_poly.pdbx_strand_id
1 'polypeptide(L)'
;YMYNDWKGTYKGRGDKAEKYPYEGVLERDSNEFNRYVAPNSSMYSSLETSTNARSASTNSRKGLNNYGLSSNRMQQEPIVSLEVNAGITPRVINKKSPDTSPAAPDVTLPTFEPKLITPPVPPEKPDEPIIAIPTLSVKVVSSGNGTTNTIDGNPGNGVIEMVAVTDGDFKVKRNNGDKWEYSYTGYSGVNAFPRANPTPTSPNLGEATTTNPAYSAVPAGGTWTNWSRATTTKNSGKGFQLIVGDGSKGTAFLSNGKFLYTRESEGGSNLGEFAHLDVHGADTIANQRAGFVTATNGLANASTILDAYDDVTSISGTGSQGTFTSTNMHTWLNSGKIILEGGDVSVTNTYTHNYQGTAWKQAAINTGEIIFQPYKTAAGQEYKKFTAGFVVSDNAYTSNHNVMYNGTTGKIKSYTLSGVGYVFDASIAKPLTAVNRGEMQFYGEGSAGIYIKRKANTNLQFVTKDFAFNTTTNEVTAGSFKPVEIFGDKSIGFYQFATGGTAEGNFAVNIGALGKGNENFSTAAVSNLTAGTNITDLNINPTNGTNTNIQGSFGILSNDKIDLTSHQIKIFDKTEGNVGVYPNDNVVLNIGGGSIELNGGTGTTSKNNIGIYIGPKPATTPGTPPPTTGQGTVKSTGDIKVNGGVGNLAIFAVGGAVPTGETNNVEVKEVKATDTKNSVLIYGSKGAKIKLSDGTGLPTGATYGLNISNATVEADASTTNKKDSGAAFATDAGTVITIDRTSTPTTANIDITGTKLTDADRYAGFGLMAKDGGKISAKNNYVKVSNGSTGVASIGSNANVDMTGGTVEYKGNGYALYAANTGTIDMSNAKLILDGSAIGYEKVYGTALPITTTNMSIHIKSKDVTVLSLKNATAPLNVSSLSTTLNGWAGIAATPTYDTGAENYKMAAIDGLSAYNINQDINRKDVAAGTADANSNMFVRNLLVQRAKVNLAASKNVTAYLNTADLTSLDSTTVVGLDMSSSANAVGRSDTQINLAAGSSVNADRVDAGSGAVGLFINYGE
;
A
#
# COMPACT_ATOMS: atom_id res chain seq x y z
N TYR A 1 -42.90 -14.65 -28.47
CA TYR A 1 -41.56 -15.06 -28.89
C TYR A 1 -40.76 -15.42 -27.64
N MET A 2 -40.25 -16.64 -27.53
CA MET A 2 -39.20 -16.95 -26.55
C MET A 2 -38.05 -17.57 -27.34
N TYR A 3 -36.93 -16.85 -27.43
CA TYR A 3 -35.66 -17.41 -27.89
C TYR A 3 -35.19 -18.42 -26.84
N ASN A 4 -34.89 -19.65 -27.26
CA ASN A 4 -34.34 -20.72 -26.42
C ASN A 4 -32.86 -20.53 -26.04
N ASP A 5 -32.31 -19.31 -26.12
CA ASP A 5 -30.89 -19.05 -25.84
C ASP A 5 -30.66 -17.91 -24.83
N TRP A 6 -31.59 -17.75 -23.87
CA TRP A 6 -31.42 -16.80 -22.77
C TRP A 6 -30.76 -17.49 -21.56
N LYS A 7 -29.44 -17.40 -21.45
CA LYS A 7 -28.69 -17.75 -20.21
C LYS A 7 -28.83 -16.67 -19.11
N GLY A 8 -30.04 -16.14 -18.91
CA GLY A 8 -30.34 -15.15 -17.88
C GLY A 8 -31.48 -15.62 -16.99
N THR A 9 -31.25 -15.73 -15.69
CA THR A 9 -32.23 -16.18 -14.68
C THR A 9 -33.44 -15.24 -14.64
N TYR A 10 -34.59 -15.71 -15.13
CA TYR A 10 -35.88 -15.02 -15.02
C TYR A 10 -36.38 -15.03 -13.56
N LYS A 11 -36.60 -13.85 -12.95
CA LYS A 11 -37.08 -13.66 -11.58
C LYS A 11 -38.56 -13.24 -11.52
N GLY A 12 -39.46 -13.99 -12.16
CA GLY A 12 -40.92 -13.79 -12.05
C GLY A 12 -41.60 -15.06 -11.54
N ARG A 13 -42.27 -15.00 -10.39
CA ARG A 13 -43.07 -16.10 -9.84
C ARG A 13 -44.43 -16.14 -10.54
N GLY A 14 -44.63 -17.13 -11.42
CA GLY A 14 -45.94 -17.42 -12.02
C GLY A 14 -45.91 -18.74 -12.81
N ASP A 15 -46.65 -19.73 -12.31
CA ASP A 15 -46.81 -21.07 -12.88
C ASP A 15 -47.07 -21.08 -14.40
N LYS A 16 -46.11 -21.53 -15.22
CA LYS A 16 -46.40 -22.04 -16.57
C LYS A 16 -45.37 -23.08 -17.03
N ALA A 17 -45.47 -24.28 -16.51
CA ALA A 17 -44.99 -25.47 -17.22
C ALA A 17 -46.05 -26.59 -17.21
N GLU A 18 -46.82 -26.74 -16.14
CA GLU A 18 -47.64 -27.96 -15.97
C GLU A 18 -49.13 -27.80 -16.25
N LYS A 19 -49.69 -26.57 -16.31
CA LYS A 19 -51.15 -26.37 -16.46
C LYS A 19 -51.65 -26.05 -17.88
N TYR A 20 -50.85 -25.38 -18.72
CA TYR A 20 -51.23 -25.05 -20.11
C TYR A 20 -50.02 -25.11 -21.06
N PRO A 21 -49.48 -26.30 -21.34
CA PRO A 21 -48.20 -26.44 -22.05
C PRO A 21 -48.18 -25.92 -23.50
N TYR A 22 -49.32 -25.51 -24.07
CA TYR A 22 -49.40 -25.06 -25.48
C TYR A 22 -50.30 -23.85 -25.75
N GLU A 23 -50.81 -23.16 -24.72
CA GLU A 23 -51.68 -22.01 -24.92
C GLU A 23 -50.89 -20.70 -24.92
N GLY A 24 -50.57 -20.22 -26.14
CA GLY A 24 -49.89 -18.95 -26.38
C GLY A 24 -48.58 -19.04 -27.16
N VAL A 25 -48.10 -20.25 -27.46
CA VAL A 25 -46.94 -20.48 -28.36
C VAL A 25 -47.45 -20.77 -29.76
N LEU A 26 -47.20 -19.84 -30.68
CA LEU A 26 -47.63 -19.93 -32.07
C LEU A 26 -46.44 -20.21 -32.99
N GLU A 27 -46.64 -21.08 -33.96
CA GLU A 27 -45.68 -21.50 -34.95
C GLU A 27 -45.76 -20.60 -36.19
N ARG A 28 -44.64 -20.02 -36.60
CA ARG A 28 -44.57 -19.21 -37.83
C ARG A 28 -44.68 -20.14 -39.05
N ASP A 29 -45.43 -19.71 -40.06
CA ASP A 29 -45.51 -20.42 -41.35
C ASP A 29 -44.09 -20.66 -41.90
N SER A 30 -43.75 -21.87 -42.34
CA SER A 30 -42.41 -22.17 -42.85
C SER A 30 -42.04 -21.35 -44.10
N ASN A 31 -43.03 -20.93 -44.89
CA ASN A 31 -42.82 -20.05 -46.03
C ASN A 31 -42.78 -18.58 -45.57
N GLU A 32 -41.62 -17.96 -45.73
CA GLU A 32 -41.38 -16.58 -45.30
C GLU A 32 -42.28 -15.58 -46.03
N PHE A 33 -42.60 -15.80 -47.31
CA PHE A 33 -43.51 -14.91 -48.06
C PHE A 33 -44.90 -14.87 -47.44
N ASN A 34 -45.46 -16.02 -47.03
CA ASN A 34 -46.79 -16.09 -46.43
C ASN A 34 -46.89 -15.27 -45.13
N ARG A 35 -45.77 -15.09 -44.41
CA ARG A 35 -45.71 -14.30 -43.16
C ARG A 35 -45.89 -12.80 -43.40
N TYR A 36 -45.51 -12.32 -44.58
CA TYR A 36 -45.43 -10.89 -44.90
C TYR A 36 -46.52 -10.41 -45.87
N VAL A 37 -47.41 -11.29 -46.34
CA VAL A 37 -48.59 -10.87 -47.13
C VAL A 37 -49.69 -10.41 -46.18
N ALA A 38 -49.99 -9.11 -46.19
CA ALA A 38 -51.03 -8.52 -45.35
C ALA A 38 -52.44 -9.01 -45.73
N PRO A 39 -53.40 -9.14 -44.78
CA PRO A 39 -54.77 -9.60 -45.07
C PRO A 39 -55.55 -8.76 -46.08
N ASN A 40 -55.17 -7.50 -46.28
CA ASN A 40 -55.76 -6.58 -47.25
C ASN A 40 -55.03 -6.58 -48.62
N SER A 41 -54.00 -7.40 -48.80
CA SER A 41 -53.34 -7.58 -50.09
C SER A 41 -54.23 -8.39 -51.04
N SER A 42 -54.27 -8.02 -52.32
CA SER A 42 -54.93 -8.81 -53.37
C SER A 42 -54.39 -10.24 -53.45
N MET A 43 -53.11 -10.43 -53.13
CA MET A 43 -52.43 -11.73 -53.13
C MET A 43 -52.76 -12.58 -51.89
N TYR A 44 -53.34 -12.01 -50.85
CA TYR A 44 -53.65 -12.78 -49.63
C TYR A 44 -54.66 -13.91 -49.89
N SER A 45 -55.60 -13.68 -50.81
CA SER A 45 -56.58 -14.69 -51.26
C SER A 45 -55.95 -15.89 -51.97
N SER A 46 -54.70 -15.76 -52.43
CA SER A 46 -53.94 -16.82 -53.10
C SER A 46 -53.12 -17.68 -52.15
N LEU A 47 -53.03 -17.31 -50.86
CA LEU A 47 -52.36 -18.12 -49.85
C LEU A 47 -53.20 -19.36 -49.53
N GLU A 48 -52.52 -20.51 -49.37
CA GLU A 48 -53.18 -21.69 -48.83
C GLU A 48 -53.76 -21.39 -47.44
N THR A 49 -55.01 -21.83 -47.22
CA THR A 49 -55.70 -21.60 -45.95
C THR A 49 -55.88 -22.89 -45.18
N SER A 50 -55.71 -22.81 -43.86
CA SER A 50 -55.93 -23.94 -42.94
C SER A 50 -56.58 -23.44 -41.64
N THR A 51 -56.96 -24.38 -40.78
CA THR A 51 -57.60 -24.11 -39.48
C THR A 51 -56.66 -24.50 -38.33
N ASN A 52 -55.39 -24.13 -38.43
CA ASN A 52 -54.36 -24.48 -37.45
C ASN A 52 -54.37 -23.51 -36.25
N ALA A 53 -54.92 -23.94 -35.12
CA ALA A 53 -54.98 -23.16 -33.88
C ALA A 53 -53.60 -22.82 -33.27
N ARG A 54 -52.51 -23.42 -33.77
CA ARG A 54 -51.13 -23.11 -33.37
C ARG A 54 -50.38 -22.23 -34.37
N SER A 55 -50.92 -21.91 -35.55
CA SER A 55 -50.20 -21.06 -36.52
C SER A 55 -50.18 -19.58 -36.08
N ALA A 56 -49.08 -18.86 -36.35
CA ALA A 56 -49.02 -17.41 -36.20
C ALA A 56 -49.51 -16.65 -37.44
N SER A 57 -49.67 -17.33 -38.58
CA SER A 57 -50.08 -16.71 -39.84
C SER A 57 -51.59 -16.74 -40.01
N THR A 58 -52.17 -15.60 -40.36
CA THR A 58 -53.62 -15.38 -40.39
C THR A 58 -54.35 -16.25 -41.42
N ASN A 59 -53.71 -16.57 -42.55
CA ASN A 59 -54.27 -17.44 -43.60
C ASN A 59 -54.44 -18.89 -43.11
N SER A 60 -53.57 -19.34 -42.21
CA SER A 60 -53.58 -20.67 -41.60
C SER A 60 -54.44 -20.76 -40.32
N ARG A 61 -55.22 -19.72 -40.01
CA ARG A 61 -56.15 -19.67 -38.87
C ARG A 61 -57.60 -19.40 -39.28
N LYS A 62 -57.97 -19.77 -40.50
CA LYS A 62 -59.29 -19.46 -41.06
C LYS A 62 -60.41 -20.09 -40.20
N GLY A 63 -61.29 -19.25 -39.65
CA GLY A 63 -62.39 -19.66 -38.77
C GLY A 63 -62.08 -19.62 -37.26
N LEU A 64 -60.87 -19.17 -36.86
CA LEU A 64 -60.48 -19.02 -35.46
C LEU A 64 -60.36 -17.53 -35.09
N ASN A 65 -61.13 -17.09 -34.10
CA ASN A 65 -61.24 -15.66 -33.79
C ASN A 65 -60.25 -15.18 -32.70
N ASN A 66 -59.62 -16.10 -31.97
CA ASN A 66 -58.75 -15.79 -30.82
C ASN A 66 -57.40 -16.53 -30.89
N TYR A 67 -56.38 -15.95 -30.25
CA TYR A 67 -55.07 -16.56 -30.03
C TYR A 67 -54.96 -17.02 -28.58
N GLY A 68 -55.41 -18.26 -28.32
CA GLY A 68 -55.46 -18.82 -26.96
C GLY A 68 -56.61 -18.24 -26.12
N LEU A 69 -56.49 -18.35 -24.78
CA LEU A 69 -57.51 -17.93 -23.81
C LEU A 69 -57.60 -16.40 -23.59
N SER A 70 -56.76 -15.59 -24.22
CA SER A 70 -56.75 -14.15 -24.00
C SER A 70 -57.65 -13.41 -25.01
N SER A 71 -58.44 -12.46 -24.51
CA SER A 71 -59.22 -11.53 -25.33
C SER A 71 -58.28 -10.52 -25.99
N ASN A 72 -57.92 -10.75 -27.26
CA ASN A 72 -56.99 -9.89 -27.99
C ASN A 72 -57.75 -9.01 -29.01
N ARG A 73 -57.31 -7.76 -29.21
CA ARG A 73 -57.73 -6.94 -30.36
C ARG A 73 -56.70 -7.11 -31.47
N MET A 74 -57.17 -7.41 -32.68
CA MET A 74 -56.31 -7.46 -33.87
C MET A 74 -55.93 -6.02 -34.27
N GLN A 75 -54.64 -5.75 -34.41
CA GLN A 75 -54.12 -4.48 -34.92
C GLN A 75 -53.24 -4.77 -36.13
N GLN A 76 -53.48 -4.06 -37.23
CA GLN A 76 -52.66 -4.18 -38.43
C GLN A 76 -51.33 -3.45 -38.21
N GLU A 77 -50.22 -4.16 -38.31
CA GLU A 77 -48.88 -3.55 -38.31
C GLU A 77 -48.67 -2.73 -39.60
N PRO A 78 -47.91 -1.61 -39.55
CA PRO A 78 -47.58 -0.82 -40.73
C PRO A 78 -46.90 -1.69 -41.79
N ILE A 79 -47.30 -1.53 -43.06
CA ILE A 79 -46.70 -2.28 -44.17
C ILE A 79 -45.24 -1.86 -44.30
N VAL A 80 -44.32 -2.78 -43.98
CA VAL A 80 -42.89 -2.61 -44.26
C VAL A 80 -42.66 -3.01 -45.72
N SER A 81 -42.07 -2.12 -46.52
CA SER A 81 -41.79 -2.39 -47.93
C SER A 81 -40.80 -3.55 -48.06
N LEU A 82 -41.23 -4.63 -48.73
CA LEU A 82 -40.31 -5.63 -49.29
C LEU A 82 -39.97 -5.20 -50.71
N GLU A 83 -38.76 -4.71 -50.92
CA GLU A 83 -38.25 -4.40 -52.25
C GLU A 83 -37.86 -5.70 -52.95
N VAL A 84 -38.74 -6.18 -53.84
CA VAL A 84 -38.47 -7.32 -54.73
C VAL A 84 -37.98 -6.75 -56.05
N ASN A 85 -36.66 -6.77 -56.27
CA ASN A 85 -36.10 -6.35 -57.55
C ASN A 85 -36.08 -7.55 -58.53
N ALA A 86 -37.21 -7.79 -59.19
CA ALA A 86 -37.31 -8.68 -60.35
C ALA A 86 -37.63 -7.86 -61.59
N GLY A 87 -36.61 -7.18 -62.14
CA GLY A 87 -36.68 -6.56 -63.45
C GLY A 87 -36.35 -7.56 -64.56
N ILE A 88 -37.34 -8.27 -65.08
CA ILE A 88 -37.25 -8.97 -66.37
C ILE A 88 -37.66 -7.98 -67.46
N THR A 89 -36.76 -7.67 -68.39
CA THR A 89 -37.05 -6.97 -69.66
C THR A 89 -37.02 -7.93 -70.86
N PRO A 90 -37.76 -7.64 -71.95
CA PRO A 90 -38.10 -8.59 -73.01
C PRO A 90 -36.92 -9.00 -73.90
N ARG A 91 -36.97 -10.24 -74.40
CA ARG A 91 -36.01 -10.80 -75.37
C ARG A 91 -35.99 -10.01 -76.68
N VAL A 92 -34.83 -9.44 -77.00
CA VAL A 92 -34.41 -9.13 -78.37
C VAL A 92 -33.43 -10.22 -78.79
N ILE A 93 -33.75 -10.94 -79.88
CA ILE A 93 -32.82 -11.88 -80.50
C ILE A 93 -31.79 -11.07 -81.28
N ASN A 94 -30.59 -10.98 -80.72
CA ASN A 94 -29.40 -10.60 -81.46
C ASN A 94 -28.42 -11.77 -81.41
N LYS A 95 -28.06 -12.30 -82.58
CA LYS A 95 -27.07 -13.37 -82.69
C LYS A 95 -25.69 -12.81 -82.34
N LYS A 96 -25.25 -12.98 -81.09
CA LYS A 96 -23.85 -12.80 -80.61
C LYS A 96 -23.50 -13.89 -79.59
N SER A 97 -22.21 -14.22 -79.55
CA SER A 97 -21.53 -15.40 -78.98
C SER A 97 -21.94 -15.85 -77.55
N PRO A 98 -21.62 -17.09 -77.14
CA PRO A 98 -21.79 -17.55 -75.76
C PRO A 98 -21.00 -16.64 -74.81
N ASP A 99 -21.67 -16.07 -73.81
CA ASP A 99 -21.01 -15.40 -72.68
C ASP A 99 -20.93 -16.40 -71.52
N THR A 100 -19.69 -16.65 -71.09
CA THR A 100 -19.25 -17.64 -70.12
C THR A 100 -18.83 -16.99 -68.79
N SER A 101 -19.34 -15.81 -68.45
CA SER A 101 -18.81 -15.03 -67.32
C SER A 101 -19.22 -15.60 -65.94
N PRO A 102 -18.25 -15.99 -65.08
CA PRO A 102 -18.51 -16.49 -63.72
C PRO A 102 -19.00 -15.38 -62.77
N ALA A 103 -19.61 -15.79 -61.63
CA ALA A 103 -19.94 -14.88 -60.53
C ALA A 103 -18.71 -14.08 -60.08
N ALA A 104 -18.92 -12.81 -59.68
CA ALA A 104 -17.83 -11.93 -59.26
C ALA A 104 -17.00 -12.61 -58.15
N PRO A 105 -15.69 -12.82 -58.35
CA PRO A 105 -14.85 -13.47 -57.35
C PRO A 105 -14.72 -12.56 -56.12
N ASP A 106 -14.75 -13.15 -54.93
CA ASP A 106 -14.28 -12.48 -53.71
C ASP A 106 -12.77 -12.24 -53.84
N VAL A 107 -12.39 -10.98 -54.09
CA VAL A 107 -10.99 -10.56 -54.19
C VAL A 107 -10.50 -10.15 -52.81
N THR A 108 -9.80 -11.06 -52.13
CA THR A 108 -8.99 -10.72 -50.95
C THR A 108 -7.73 -10.00 -51.43
N LEU A 109 -7.65 -8.69 -51.20
CA LEU A 109 -6.46 -7.88 -51.47
C LEU A 109 -5.44 -8.05 -50.34
N PRO A 110 -4.14 -7.81 -50.59
CA PRO A 110 -3.17 -7.66 -49.52
C PRO A 110 -3.62 -6.53 -48.59
N THR A 111 -3.97 -6.87 -47.35
CA THR A 111 -4.31 -5.88 -46.31
C THR A 111 -3.04 -5.52 -45.57
N PHE A 112 -2.55 -4.29 -45.78
CA PHE A 112 -1.60 -3.69 -44.85
C PHE A 112 -2.39 -3.18 -43.65
N GLU A 113 -2.16 -3.77 -42.47
CA GLU A 113 -2.74 -3.29 -41.23
C GLU A 113 -1.72 -2.40 -40.50
N PRO A 114 -1.84 -1.05 -40.58
CA PRO A 114 -0.96 -0.15 -39.85
C PRO A 114 -1.15 -0.37 -38.36
N LYS A 115 -0.09 -0.84 -37.69
CA LYS A 115 -0.08 -0.97 -36.24
C LYS A 115 0.12 0.40 -35.59
N LEU A 116 -0.95 1.19 -35.49
CA LEU A 116 -0.96 2.42 -34.69
C LEU A 116 -1.01 2.06 -33.21
N ILE A 117 0.11 2.24 -32.52
CA ILE A 117 0.18 2.06 -31.07
C ILE A 117 0.18 3.43 -30.39
N THR A 118 -0.73 3.62 -29.44
CA THR A 118 -0.74 4.83 -28.62
C THR A 118 0.49 4.85 -27.71
N PRO A 119 1.24 5.97 -27.67
CA PRO A 119 2.30 6.16 -26.68
C PRO A 119 1.83 5.93 -25.24
N PRO A 120 2.70 5.44 -24.35
CA PRO A 120 2.40 5.38 -22.93
C PRO A 120 2.20 6.80 -22.37
N VAL A 121 1.29 6.94 -21.42
CA VAL A 121 1.05 8.20 -20.70
C VAL A 121 1.52 8.04 -19.26
N PRO A 122 2.23 9.03 -18.71
CA PRO A 122 2.65 8.99 -17.32
C PRO A 122 1.48 8.79 -16.34
N PRO A 123 1.69 8.02 -15.25
CA PRO A 123 0.68 7.85 -14.22
C PRO A 123 0.40 9.20 -13.55
N GLU A 124 -0.75 9.31 -12.88
CA GLU A 124 -0.99 10.43 -11.98
C GLU A 124 -0.11 10.31 -10.73
N LYS A 125 0.18 11.47 -10.12
CA LYS A 125 0.79 11.51 -8.80
C LYS A 125 -0.08 10.69 -7.82
N PRO A 126 0.50 9.73 -7.08
CA PRO A 126 -0.25 8.98 -6.07
C PRO A 126 -0.87 9.88 -5.00
N ASP A 127 -1.96 9.40 -4.39
CA ASP A 127 -2.66 10.13 -3.33
C ASP A 127 -1.73 10.41 -2.14
N GLU A 128 -1.75 11.66 -1.67
CA GLU A 128 -1.05 12.04 -0.44
C GLU A 128 -1.90 11.74 0.80
N PRO A 129 -1.30 11.27 1.89
CA PRO A 129 -2.02 11.08 3.14
C PRO A 129 -2.45 12.45 3.69
N ILE A 130 -3.66 12.51 4.25
CA ILE A 130 -4.11 13.69 4.97
C ILE A 130 -3.40 13.72 6.32
N ILE A 131 -2.35 14.53 6.42
CA ILE A 131 -1.59 14.67 7.66
C ILE A 131 -2.33 15.60 8.62
N ALA A 132 -2.90 15.02 9.67
CA ALA A 132 -3.52 15.76 10.77
C ALA A 132 -2.89 15.30 12.09
N ILE A 133 -1.89 16.06 12.56
CA ILE A 133 -1.21 15.75 13.83
C ILE A 133 -2.20 15.98 14.98
N PRO A 134 -2.43 14.98 15.86
CA PRO A 134 -3.39 15.11 16.94
C PRO A 134 -2.93 16.14 17.98
N THR A 135 -3.89 16.83 18.58
CA THR A 135 -3.63 17.68 19.76
C THR A 135 -3.58 16.81 21.01
N LEU A 136 -2.38 16.58 21.53
CA LEU A 136 -2.19 15.90 22.81
C LEU A 136 -2.14 16.94 23.95
N SER A 137 -3.18 16.99 24.79
CA SER A 137 -3.20 17.88 25.95
C SER A 137 -2.65 17.18 27.20
N VAL A 138 -1.32 17.13 27.32
CA VAL A 138 -0.69 16.68 28.57
C VAL A 138 -0.14 17.89 29.31
N LYS A 139 -0.82 18.26 30.40
CA LYS A 139 -0.40 19.33 31.32
C LYS A 139 -0.23 18.74 32.71
N VAL A 140 0.97 18.81 33.25
CA VAL A 140 1.33 18.21 34.54
C VAL A 140 2.22 19.18 35.32
N VAL A 141 2.16 19.11 36.65
CA VAL A 141 2.91 19.97 37.57
C VAL A 141 3.53 19.14 38.68
N SER A 142 4.72 19.54 39.14
CA SER A 142 5.31 19.04 40.39
C SER A 142 4.65 19.69 41.60
N SER A 143 4.57 18.95 42.72
CA SER A 143 3.95 19.41 43.96
C SER A 143 4.58 18.73 45.19
N GLY A 144 5.70 19.27 45.67
CA GLY A 144 6.43 18.70 46.80
C GLY A 144 5.60 18.46 48.06
N ASN A 145 5.96 17.40 48.79
CA ASN A 145 5.19 16.90 49.91
C ASN A 145 6.11 16.29 51.00
N GLY A 146 5.69 16.41 52.26
CA GLY A 146 6.25 15.60 53.35
C GLY A 146 5.63 14.21 53.39
N THR A 147 6.17 13.31 54.21
CA THR A 147 5.79 11.88 54.14
C THR A 147 5.37 11.24 55.47
N THR A 148 4.43 10.30 55.38
CA THR A 148 3.88 9.46 56.46
C THR A 148 3.65 8.02 56.00
N ASN A 149 3.40 7.04 56.88
CA ASN A 149 2.81 5.76 56.40
C ASN A 149 1.32 5.80 56.69
N THR A 150 0.49 5.59 55.65
CA THR A 150 -0.96 5.71 55.78
C THR A 150 -1.68 4.66 54.96
N ILE A 151 -2.54 3.87 55.62
CA ILE A 151 -3.40 2.84 55.03
C ILE A 151 -4.57 3.49 54.29
N ASP A 152 -5.24 4.45 54.95
CA ASP A 152 -6.20 5.38 54.37
C ASP A 152 -6.36 6.61 55.27
N GLY A 153 -6.34 7.81 54.70
CA GLY A 153 -6.46 9.02 55.51
C GLY A 153 -6.10 10.29 54.78
N ASN A 154 -5.38 11.17 55.48
CA ASN A 154 -4.98 12.47 54.97
C ASN A 154 -3.43 12.64 54.87
N PRO A 155 -2.69 11.71 54.25
CA PRO A 155 -1.24 11.84 54.08
C PRO A 155 -0.92 12.90 53.04
N GLY A 156 -0.55 14.13 53.45
CA GLY A 156 -0.10 15.19 52.54
C GLY A 156 -0.90 15.26 51.22
N ASN A 157 -0.24 14.98 50.09
CA ASN A 157 -0.82 14.99 48.74
C ASN A 157 -1.49 13.67 48.29
N GLY A 158 -1.74 12.72 49.20
CA GLY A 158 -2.30 11.39 48.94
C GLY A 158 -3.54 11.02 49.77
N VAL A 159 -4.04 9.79 49.62
CA VAL A 159 -4.98 9.13 50.56
C VAL A 159 -4.35 7.88 51.17
N ILE A 160 -3.66 7.10 50.35
CA ILE A 160 -2.91 5.90 50.74
C ILE A 160 -1.43 6.17 50.45
N GLU A 161 -0.54 5.92 51.42
CA GLU A 161 0.88 6.28 51.31
C GLU A 161 1.80 5.15 51.76
N MET A 162 2.74 4.76 50.87
CA MET A 162 3.87 3.85 51.12
C MET A 162 3.47 2.53 51.84
N VAL A 163 2.47 1.85 51.32
CA VAL A 163 2.03 0.53 51.78
C VAL A 163 1.85 -0.43 50.59
N ALA A 164 1.54 -1.69 50.88
CA ALA A 164 1.12 -2.66 49.88
C ALA A 164 -0.38 -2.94 50.01
N VAL A 165 -1.16 -2.56 48.99
CA VAL A 165 -2.55 -2.99 48.83
C VAL A 165 -2.50 -4.39 48.21
N THR A 166 -2.95 -5.41 48.95
CA THR A 166 -2.94 -6.81 48.49
C THR A 166 -4.28 -7.24 47.89
N ASP A 167 -5.38 -6.63 48.30
CA ASP A 167 -6.71 -6.85 47.73
C ASP A 167 -7.66 -5.67 48.07
N GLY A 168 -8.81 -5.60 47.40
CA GLY A 168 -9.91 -4.69 47.71
C GLY A 168 -10.53 -4.05 46.47
N ASP A 169 -11.82 -3.73 46.57
CA ASP A 169 -12.58 -2.96 45.59
C ASP A 169 -12.69 -1.50 46.06
N PHE A 170 -12.17 -0.57 45.27
CA PHE A 170 -12.14 0.87 45.57
C PHE A 170 -12.94 1.65 44.54
N LYS A 171 -13.78 2.56 45.03
CA LYS A 171 -14.41 3.60 44.22
C LYS A 171 -13.83 4.93 44.64
N VAL A 172 -13.17 5.62 43.72
CA VAL A 172 -12.50 6.89 43.99
C VAL A 172 -12.94 7.91 42.94
N LYS A 173 -13.41 9.06 43.40
CA LYS A 173 -13.82 10.17 42.54
C LYS A 173 -13.00 11.40 42.90
N ARG A 174 -12.42 12.04 41.89
CA ARG A 174 -11.77 13.34 42.03
C ARG A 174 -12.63 14.40 41.37
N ASN A 175 -12.78 15.55 42.01
CA ASN A 175 -13.42 16.69 41.39
C ASN A 175 -12.45 17.42 40.41
N ASN A 176 -12.84 18.60 39.93
CA ASN A 176 -12.03 19.37 38.98
C ASN A 176 -10.79 20.03 39.64
N GLY A 177 -10.63 19.88 40.96
CA GLY A 177 -9.45 20.28 41.72
C GLY A 177 -8.79 19.08 42.40
N ASP A 178 -8.47 19.24 43.68
CA ASP A 178 -7.70 18.26 44.47
C ASP A 178 -8.56 17.59 45.57
N LYS A 179 -9.90 17.60 45.44
CA LYS A 179 -10.80 16.94 46.40
C LYS A 179 -11.12 15.52 45.94
N TRP A 180 -10.99 14.59 46.89
CA TRP A 180 -11.29 13.18 46.72
C TRP A 180 -12.54 12.77 47.48
N GLU A 181 -13.34 11.92 46.86
CA GLU A 181 -14.42 11.15 47.48
C GLU A 181 -14.10 9.67 47.26
N TYR A 182 -14.15 8.85 48.31
CA TYR A 182 -13.81 7.44 48.17
C TYR A 182 -14.54 6.53 49.14
N SER A 183 -14.65 5.26 48.73
CA SER A 183 -15.14 4.14 49.53
C SER A 183 -14.40 2.86 49.12
N TYR A 184 -14.40 1.87 49.99
CA TYR A 184 -13.79 0.57 49.68
C TYR A 184 -14.44 -0.59 50.44
N THR A 185 -14.33 -1.79 49.87
CA THR A 185 -14.70 -3.07 50.48
C THR A 185 -13.61 -4.10 50.23
N GLY A 186 -13.40 -5.03 51.15
CA GLY A 186 -12.38 -6.07 50.98
C GLY A 186 -10.94 -5.57 51.05
N TYR A 187 -10.70 -4.32 51.49
CA TYR A 187 -9.37 -3.73 51.49
C TYR A 187 -8.44 -4.50 52.44
N SER A 188 -7.46 -5.18 51.86
CA SER A 188 -6.42 -5.92 52.56
C SER A 188 -5.05 -5.38 52.15
N GLY A 189 -4.07 -5.52 53.04
CA GLY A 189 -2.73 -5.06 52.73
C GLY A 189 -1.69 -5.31 53.80
N VAL A 190 -0.48 -4.83 53.53
CA VAL A 190 0.71 -5.02 54.36
C VAL A 190 1.48 -3.70 54.47
N ASN A 191 1.96 -3.36 55.66
CA ASN A 191 2.90 -2.25 55.85
C ASN A 191 4.33 -2.69 55.50
N ALA A 192 4.54 -3.05 54.23
CA ALA A 192 5.79 -3.63 53.73
C ALA A 192 6.90 -2.58 53.50
N PHE A 193 6.54 -1.29 53.44
CA PHE A 193 7.44 -0.20 53.07
C PHE A 193 7.42 0.93 54.13
N PRO A 194 7.74 0.64 55.40
CA PRO A 194 7.69 1.64 56.46
C PRO A 194 8.73 2.75 56.23
N ARG A 195 8.38 3.99 56.56
CA ARG A 195 9.24 5.19 56.48
C ARG A 195 10.37 5.17 57.50
N ALA A 196 10.26 4.35 58.53
CA ALA A 196 11.28 4.13 59.54
C ALA A 196 11.02 2.79 60.24
N ASN A 197 12.04 2.23 60.88
CA ASN A 197 11.89 1.02 61.70
C ASN A 197 11.61 1.39 63.16
N PRO A 198 10.82 0.58 63.89
CA PRO A 198 10.59 0.79 65.31
C PRO A 198 11.89 0.68 66.10
N THR A 199 12.06 1.53 67.11
CA THR A 199 13.17 1.44 68.08
C THR A 199 12.61 1.16 69.48
N PRO A 200 13.42 0.67 70.43
CA PRO A 200 12.96 0.47 71.81
C PRO A 200 12.36 1.72 72.47
N THR A 201 12.83 2.92 72.08
CA THR A 201 12.36 4.21 72.60
C THR A 201 11.19 4.81 71.80
N SER A 202 10.93 4.31 70.59
CA SER A 202 9.84 4.73 69.71
C SER A 202 9.22 3.49 69.03
N PRO A 203 8.45 2.67 69.77
CA PRO A 203 7.93 1.40 69.27
C PRO A 203 6.90 1.56 68.13
N ASN A 204 6.24 2.71 68.06
CA ASN A 204 5.23 3.02 67.04
C ASN A 204 5.83 3.74 65.82
N LEU A 205 7.16 3.86 65.75
CA LEU A 205 7.83 4.50 64.63
C LEU A 205 7.69 3.63 63.36
N GLY A 206 7.12 4.22 62.31
CA GLY A 206 6.90 3.53 61.03
C GLY A 206 5.57 2.77 60.93
N GLU A 207 4.68 2.89 61.93
CA GLU A 207 3.31 2.40 61.83
C GLU A 207 2.56 3.07 60.67
N ALA A 208 1.79 2.27 59.94
CA ALA A 208 0.86 2.76 58.93
C ALA A 208 -0.45 3.15 59.60
N THR A 209 -0.78 4.44 59.54
CA THR A 209 -1.94 5.02 60.24
C THR A 209 -3.22 4.95 59.41
N THR A 210 -4.38 5.08 60.06
CA THR A 210 -5.69 5.16 59.42
C THR A 210 -6.56 6.21 60.07
N THR A 211 -7.40 6.89 59.29
CA THR A 211 -8.49 7.74 59.83
C THR A 211 -9.83 7.02 59.85
N ASN A 212 -9.87 5.74 59.50
CA ASN A 212 -11.08 4.93 59.59
C ASN A 212 -11.31 4.58 61.07
N PRO A 213 -12.38 5.09 61.72
CA PRO A 213 -12.58 4.91 63.15
C PRO A 213 -12.84 3.44 63.54
N ALA A 214 -13.11 2.57 62.57
CA ALA A 214 -13.30 1.14 62.80
C ALA A 214 -11.99 0.37 63.00
N TYR A 215 -10.84 0.97 62.68
CA TYR A 215 -9.56 0.27 62.65
C TYR A 215 -8.43 1.08 63.31
N SER A 216 -7.28 0.43 63.54
CA SER A 216 -6.12 1.00 64.23
C SER A 216 -4.89 0.98 63.34
N ALA A 217 -3.85 1.71 63.75
CA ALA A 217 -2.57 1.71 63.04
C ALA A 217 -1.93 0.31 63.01
N VAL A 218 -1.17 0.02 61.95
CA VAL A 218 -0.55 -1.30 61.72
C VAL A 218 0.98 -1.17 61.77
N PRO A 219 1.68 -1.98 62.57
CA PRO A 219 3.14 -1.94 62.69
C PRO A 219 3.85 -2.29 61.38
N ALA A 220 5.13 -1.93 61.28
CA ALA A 220 5.99 -2.33 60.18
C ALA A 220 5.95 -3.86 59.96
N GLY A 221 5.73 -4.30 58.71
CA GLY A 221 5.53 -5.70 58.35
C GLY A 221 4.18 -6.31 58.76
N GLY A 222 3.34 -5.58 59.50
CA GLY A 222 2.00 -6.02 59.88
C GLY A 222 1.01 -6.01 58.71
N THR A 223 -0.08 -6.77 58.86
CA THR A 223 -1.11 -6.93 57.83
C THR A 223 -2.49 -6.48 58.32
N TRP A 224 -3.36 -6.10 57.39
CA TRP A 224 -4.80 -5.94 57.63
C TRP A 224 -5.59 -6.67 56.56
N THR A 225 -6.81 -7.08 56.90
CA THR A 225 -7.63 -7.92 56.02
C THR A 225 -9.08 -7.47 56.01
N ASN A 226 -9.67 -7.46 54.81
CA ASN A 226 -11.10 -7.28 54.57
C ASN A 226 -11.71 -6.00 55.20
N TRP A 227 -10.96 -4.90 55.20
CA TRP A 227 -11.48 -3.62 55.69
C TRP A 227 -12.51 -3.02 54.73
N SER A 228 -13.46 -2.29 55.31
CA SER A 228 -14.49 -1.57 54.58
C SER A 228 -14.64 -0.14 55.08
N ARG A 229 -15.01 0.76 54.17
CA ARG A 229 -15.31 2.15 54.49
C ARG A 229 -16.43 2.67 53.61
N ALA A 230 -17.47 3.22 54.24
CA ALA A 230 -18.50 3.99 53.56
C ALA A 230 -17.92 5.27 52.94
N THR A 231 -18.63 5.88 51.98
CA THR A 231 -18.15 7.07 51.27
C THR A 231 -17.70 8.17 52.24
N THR A 232 -16.46 8.62 52.06
CA THR A 232 -15.83 9.70 52.82
C THR A 232 -15.18 10.69 51.85
N THR A 233 -14.74 11.84 52.36
CA THR A 233 -14.05 12.85 51.55
C THR A 233 -12.70 13.26 52.14
N LYS A 234 -11.79 13.66 51.26
CA LYS A 234 -10.55 14.39 51.57
C LYS A 234 -10.55 15.68 50.74
N ASN A 235 -10.40 16.83 51.40
CA ASN A 235 -10.55 18.15 50.75
C ASN A 235 -9.29 18.67 50.02
N SER A 236 -8.24 17.86 49.90
CA SER A 236 -6.98 18.19 49.22
C SER A 236 -6.26 16.93 48.76
N GLY A 237 -5.25 17.04 47.89
CA GLY A 237 -4.41 15.92 47.47
C GLY A 237 -4.27 15.77 45.95
N LYS A 238 -3.05 15.48 45.51
CA LYS A 238 -2.70 15.32 44.10
C LYS A 238 -2.99 13.91 43.60
N GLY A 239 -2.61 12.87 44.34
CA GLY A 239 -2.91 11.48 44.01
C GLY A 239 -3.86 10.84 45.02
N PHE A 240 -4.45 9.72 44.65
CA PHE A 240 -5.08 8.81 45.59
C PHE A 240 -4.02 7.95 46.30
N GLN A 241 -3.09 7.40 45.51
CA GLN A 241 -1.89 6.73 46.02
C GLN A 241 -0.71 7.71 46.03
N LEU A 242 0.14 7.61 47.05
CA LEU A 242 1.26 8.51 47.28
C LEU A 242 2.53 7.74 47.63
N ILE A 243 3.63 8.19 47.05
CA ILE A 243 4.97 7.70 47.35
C ILE A 243 5.89 8.90 47.38
N VAL A 244 6.64 9.04 48.46
CA VAL A 244 7.56 10.16 48.65
C VAL A 244 8.99 9.66 48.85
N GLY A 245 9.16 8.75 49.81
CA GLY A 245 10.47 8.26 50.22
C GLY A 245 11.15 9.22 51.19
N ASP A 246 11.67 8.69 52.29
CA ASP A 246 12.43 9.42 53.30
C ASP A 246 13.84 8.82 53.38
N GLY A 247 14.78 9.43 52.65
CA GLY A 247 16.13 8.88 52.47
C GLY A 247 16.10 7.50 51.81
N SER A 248 16.37 6.44 52.57
CA SER A 248 16.37 5.04 52.10
C SER A 248 15.18 4.23 52.64
N LYS A 249 14.06 4.88 52.98
CA LYS A 249 12.86 4.25 53.53
C LYS A 249 11.59 4.76 52.85
N GLY A 250 10.52 3.95 52.86
CA GLY A 250 9.26 4.31 52.19
C GLY A 250 9.37 4.52 50.68
N THR A 251 10.27 3.83 50.00
CA THR A 251 10.61 4.15 48.59
C THR A 251 9.84 3.29 47.58
N ALA A 252 8.85 2.51 48.04
CA ALA A 252 8.08 1.60 47.20
C ALA A 252 6.59 1.53 47.59
N PHE A 253 5.76 1.11 46.63
CA PHE A 253 4.33 0.87 46.80
C PHE A 253 3.85 -0.28 45.90
N LEU A 254 2.97 -1.13 46.43
CA LEU A 254 2.29 -2.18 45.65
C LEU A 254 0.78 -1.90 45.60
N SER A 255 0.22 -1.87 44.40
CA SER A 255 -1.21 -1.75 44.14
C SER A 255 -1.74 -3.03 43.47
N ASN A 256 -2.30 -3.95 44.25
CA ASN A 256 -2.90 -5.20 43.75
C ASN A 256 -4.45 -5.21 43.79
N GLY A 257 -5.08 -4.13 44.26
CA GLY A 257 -6.53 -4.00 44.33
C GLY A 257 -7.21 -3.67 42.99
N LYS A 258 -8.53 -3.56 43.02
CA LYS A 258 -9.37 -3.09 41.91
C LYS A 258 -9.85 -1.67 42.18
N PHE A 259 -9.43 -0.73 41.34
CA PHE A 259 -9.75 0.70 41.48
C PHE A 259 -10.63 1.16 40.32
N LEU A 260 -11.75 1.80 40.66
CA LEU A 260 -12.50 2.65 39.74
C LEU A 260 -12.23 4.11 40.09
N TYR A 261 -11.47 4.80 39.24
CA TYR A 261 -11.14 6.20 39.36
C TYR A 261 -11.94 7.05 38.36
N THR A 262 -12.85 7.87 38.87
CA THR A 262 -13.72 8.75 38.08
C THR A 262 -13.27 10.21 38.19
N ARG A 263 -13.15 10.91 37.05
CA ARG A 263 -12.95 12.37 37.00
C ARG A 263 -13.82 13.04 35.94
N GLU A 264 -14.57 14.05 36.35
CA GLU A 264 -15.50 14.81 35.50
C GLU A 264 -14.85 16.07 34.91
N SER A 265 -13.70 15.90 34.24
CA SER A 265 -12.88 17.00 33.69
C SER A 265 -12.52 16.74 32.23
N GLU A 266 -12.51 17.79 31.41
CA GLU A 266 -11.91 17.81 30.07
C GLU A 266 -11.38 19.22 29.76
N GLY A 267 -10.13 19.33 29.34
CA GLY A 267 -9.51 20.62 29.04
C GLY A 267 -9.13 21.44 30.27
N GLY A 268 -9.05 20.79 31.44
CA GLY A 268 -8.59 21.39 32.68
C GLY A 268 -7.13 21.84 32.64
N SER A 269 -6.71 22.57 33.69
CA SER A 269 -5.35 23.13 33.77
C SER A 269 -4.26 22.05 33.85
N ASN A 270 -4.54 20.92 34.50
CA ASN A 270 -3.62 19.80 34.68
C ASN A 270 -4.37 18.45 34.64
N LEU A 271 -3.64 17.40 34.26
CA LEU A 271 -4.06 16.02 34.46
C LEU A 271 -4.17 15.71 35.95
N GLY A 272 -5.20 14.95 36.30
CA GLY A 272 -5.44 14.46 37.65
C GLY A 272 -4.86 13.07 37.80
N GLU A 273 -3.65 12.98 38.34
CA GLU A 273 -2.94 11.73 38.60
C GLU A 273 -3.67 10.84 39.62
N PHE A 274 -3.65 9.53 39.39
CA PHE A 274 -4.12 8.53 40.35
C PHE A 274 -3.05 8.22 41.40
N ALA A 275 -1.80 8.01 40.96
CA ALA A 275 -0.64 7.80 41.81
C ALA A 275 0.34 8.97 41.69
N HIS A 276 0.67 9.53 42.85
CA HIS A 276 1.59 10.65 43.00
C HIS A 276 2.96 10.18 43.47
N LEU A 277 3.98 10.38 42.63
CA LEU A 277 5.33 9.90 42.86
C LEU A 277 6.26 11.12 43.03
N ASP A 278 6.36 11.56 44.28
CA ASP A 278 7.16 12.71 44.69
C ASP A 278 8.52 12.25 45.22
N VAL A 279 9.47 12.00 44.32
CA VAL A 279 10.67 11.24 44.67
C VAL A 279 11.66 12.07 45.50
N HIS A 280 11.67 11.85 46.82
CA HIS A 280 12.59 12.42 47.81
C HIS A 280 13.64 11.42 48.33
N GLY A 281 13.42 10.12 48.10
CA GLY A 281 14.30 9.06 48.56
C GLY A 281 14.28 7.81 47.67
N ALA A 282 15.34 7.00 47.79
CA ALA A 282 15.51 5.72 47.10
C ALA A 282 16.26 4.73 48.02
N ASP A 283 15.81 3.47 48.08
CA ASP A 283 16.46 2.40 48.86
C ASP A 283 17.17 1.44 47.91
N THR A 284 18.10 0.64 48.43
CA THR A 284 18.80 -0.37 47.65
C THR A 284 17.82 -1.35 47.01
N ILE A 285 18.16 -1.82 45.81
CA ILE A 285 17.37 -2.83 45.07
C ILE A 285 17.09 -4.06 45.95
N ALA A 286 18.09 -4.52 46.73
CA ALA A 286 17.94 -5.67 47.61
C ALA A 286 16.90 -5.45 48.72
N ASN A 287 16.92 -4.27 49.37
CA ASN A 287 15.97 -3.95 50.43
C ASN A 287 14.54 -3.81 49.89
N GLN A 288 14.36 -3.11 48.77
CA GLN A 288 13.04 -3.02 48.14
C GLN A 288 12.53 -4.37 47.68
N ARG A 289 13.39 -5.22 47.12
CA ARG A 289 13.04 -6.59 46.75
C ARG A 289 12.53 -7.40 47.94
N ALA A 290 13.18 -7.28 49.10
CA ALA A 290 12.71 -7.92 50.35
C ALA A 290 11.35 -7.36 50.82
N GLY A 291 11.14 -6.05 50.66
CA GLY A 291 9.83 -5.41 50.88
C GLY A 291 8.75 -5.99 49.96
N PHE A 292 9.03 -6.15 48.66
CA PHE A 292 8.10 -6.78 47.72
C PHE A 292 7.83 -8.27 48.02
N VAL A 293 8.83 -9.03 48.50
CA VAL A 293 8.60 -10.40 48.99
C VAL A 293 7.61 -10.40 50.16
N THR A 294 7.75 -9.44 51.07
CA THR A 294 6.82 -9.28 52.20
C THR A 294 5.42 -8.87 51.71
N ALA A 295 5.35 -7.90 50.79
CA ALA A 295 4.11 -7.39 50.21
C ALA A 295 3.32 -8.43 49.40
N THR A 296 4.03 -9.38 48.76
CA THR A 296 3.43 -10.36 47.85
C THR A 296 3.19 -11.73 48.49
N ASN A 297 3.52 -11.90 49.77
CA ASN A 297 3.35 -13.16 50.47
C ASN A 297 1.88 -13.61 50.43
N GLY A 298 1.63 -14.80 49.88
CA GLY A 298 0.28 -15.37 49.73
C GLY A 298 -0.50 -14.88 48.50
N LEU A 299 0.05 -13.98 47.66
CA LEU A 299 -0.59 -13.55 46.42
C LEU A 299 -0.36 -14.56 45.28
N ALA A 300 -1.39 -14.84 44.50
CA ALA A 300 -1.30 -15.74 43.35
C ALA A 300 -0.37 -15.22 42.24
N ASN A 301 -0.22 -13.89 42.11
CA ASN A 301 0.62 -13.22 41.12
C ASN A 301 1.99 -12.79 41.68
N ALA A 302 2.42 -13.33 42.82
CA ALA A 302 3.69 -12.98 43.47
C ALA A 302 4.90 -13.11 42.53
N SER A 303 5.03 -14.23 41.81
CA SER A 303 6.14 -14.43 40.85
C SER A 303 6.16 -13.33 39.79
N THR A 304 5.01 -13.05 39.17
CA THR A 304 4.90 -12.01 38.13
C THR A 304 5.32 -10.63 38.61
N ILE A 305 4.93 -10.27 39.84
CA ILE A 305 5.30 -8.98 40.47
C ILE A 305 6.82 -8.92 40.67
N LEU A 306 7.38 -9.97 41.27
CA LEU A 306 8.80 -10.04 41.59
C LEU A 306 9.67 -10.11 40.34
N ASP A 307 9.27 -10.87 39.32
CA ASP A 307 9.97 -10.98 38.04
C ASP A 307 9.99 -9.64 37.29
N ALA A 308 8.88 -8.88 37.32
CA ALA A 308 8.81 -7.55 36.71
C ALA A 308 9.70 -6.54 37.44
N TYR A 309 9.72 -6.58 38.78
CA TYR A 309 10.65 -5.78 39.57
C TYR A 309 12.11 -6.13 39.19
N ASP A 310 12.45 -7.43 39.18
CA ASP A 310 13.79 -7.91 38.86
C ASP A 310 14.21 -7.54 37.42
N ASP A 311 13.30 -7.59 36.44
CA ASP A 311 13.54 -7.10 35.07
C ASP A 311 13.90 -5.61 35.06
N VAL A 312 13.09 -4.76 35.69
CA VAL A 312 13.35 -3.31 35.77
C VAL A 312 14.69 -2.99 36.46
N THR A 313 15.05 -3.75 37.49
CA THR A 313 16.35 -3.57 38.16
C THR A 313 17.53 -3.89 37.24
N SER A 314 17.36 -4.87 36.34
CA SER A 314 18.38 -5.30 35.38
C SER A 314 18.58 -4.35 34.18
N ILE A 315 17.62 -3.46 33.90
CA ILE A 315 17.73 -2.48 32.81
C ILE A 315 18.85 -1.49 33.12
N SER A 316 19.95 -1.56 32.38
CA SER A 316 21.01 -0.56 32.42
C SER A 316 20.72 0.62 31.50
N GLY A 317 21.35 1.76 31.76
CA GLY A 317 21.47 2.82 30.74
C GLY A 317 22.34 2.34 29.58
N THR A 318 21.95 2.69 28.36
CA THR A 318 22.65 2.33 27.11
C THR A 318 22.93 3.58 26.27
N GLY A 319 23.90 3.46 25.35
CA GLY A 319 24.16 4.48 24.32
C GLY A 319 24.18 5.91 24.86
N SER A 320 23.24 6.72 24.39
CA SER A 320 23.13 8.15 24.73
C SER A 320 22.59 8.41 26.15
N GLN A 321 22.05 7.39 26.81
CA GLN A 321 21.71 7.45 28.23
C GLN A 321 22.94 7.39 29.14
N GLY A 322 24.09 6.92 28.62
CA GLY A 322 25.29 6.63 29.40
C GLY A 322 25.15 5.37 30.27
N THR A 323 26.22 4.97 30.95
CA THR A 323 26.17 3.84 31.88
C THR A 323 25.48 4.27 33.18
N PHE A 324 24.30 3.72 33.43
CA PHE A 324 23.56 3.96 34.66
C PHE A 324 23.65 2.75 35.59
N THR A 325 24.38 2.88 36.71
CA THR A 325 24.68 1.79 37.66
C THR A 325 24.05 1.97 39.02
N SER A 326 23.09 2.89 39.18
CA SER A 326 22.47 3.13 40.48
C SER A 326 21.89 1.84 41.05
N THR A 327 22.31 1.51 42.27
CA THR A 327 21.81 0.38 43.04
C THR A 327 20.61 0.75 43.90
N ASN A 328 20.14 2.02 43.82
CA ASN A 328 19.00 2.53 44.56
C ASN A 328 17.82 2.81 43.63
N MET A 329 16.63 2.48 44.08
CA MET A 329 15.40 2.59 43.29
C MET A 329 14.29 3.32 44.06
N HIS A 330 13.32 3.86 43.34
CA HIS A 330 12.02 4.30 43.85
C HIS A 330 10.94 3.71 42.94
N THR A 331 9.93 3.04 43.50
CA THR A 331 9.04 2.17 42.70
C THR A 331 7.57 2.30 43.06
N TRP A 332 6.76 2.54 42.04
CA TRP A 332 5.33 2.25 42.07
C TRP A 332 5.02 1.02 41.22
N LEU A 333 4.28 0.05 41.74
CA LEU A 333 3.93 -1.17 41.02
C LEU A 333 2.43 -1.45 41.08
N ASN A 334 1.78 -1.46 39.92
CA ASN A 334 0.44 -2.00 39.74
C ASN A 334 0.48 -3.46 39.32
N SER A 335 -0.32 -4.28 39.97
CA SER A 335 -0.54 -5.70 39.64
C SER A 335 -2.02 -6.09 39.65
N GLY A 336 -2.88 -5.18 40.14
CA GLY A 336 -4.33 -5.30 40.11
C GLY A 336 -4.96 -4.65 38.88
N LYS A 337 -6.21 -4.18 39.04
CA LYS A 337 -7.00 -3.59 37.95
C LYS A 337 -7.33 -2.13 38.24
N ILE A 338 -6.96 -1.22 37.37
CA ILE A 338 -7.28 0.21 37.48
C ILE A 338 -8.11 0.62 36.28
N ILE A 339 -9.34 1.08 36.51
CA ILE A 339 -10.20 1.70 35.52
C ILE A 339 -10.21 3.19 35.79
N LEU A 340 -9.67 3.98 34.86
CA LEU A 340 -9.73 5.44 34.87
C LEU A 340 -10.83 5.87 33.90
N GLU A 341 -11.89 6.49 34.41
CA GLU A 341 -13.00 6.94 33.60
C GLU A 341 -13.15 8.46 33.62
N GLY A 342 -13.42 9.03 32.43
CA GLY A 342 -13.54 10.46 32.23
C GLY A 342 -12.37 11.03 31.44
N GLY A 343 -12.02 12.29 31.74
CA GLY A 343 -10.96 13.01 31.03
C GLY A 343 -9.99 13.73 31.96
N ASP A 344 -8.92 14.26 31.36
CA ASP A 344 -7.80 14.87 32.05
C ASP A 344 -7.24 13.99 33.19
N VAL A 345 -7.03 12.69 32.99
CA VAL A 345 -6.51 11.79 34.05
C VAL A 345 -5.15 11.23 33.69
N SER A 346 -4.32 10.93 34.69
CA SER A 346 -3.14 10.09 34.48
C SER A 346 -3.05 8.95 35.49
N VAL A 347 -2.36 7.85 35.14
CA VAL A 347 -2.10 6.77 36.11
C VAL A 347 -1.06 7.23 37.11
N THR A 348 0.09 7.67 36.62
CA THR A 348 1.16 8.19 37.48
C THR A 348 1.53 9.62 37.08
N ASN A 349 2.16 10.34 38.00
CA ASN A 349 3.07 11.42 37.66
C ASN A 349 4.33 11.35 38.54
N THR A 350 5.47 11.12 37.89
CA THR A 350 6.78 11.02 38.53
C THR A 350 7.55 12.30 38.38
N TYR A 351 8.06 12.81 39.50
CA TYR A 351 8.99 13.92 39.50
C TYR A 351 9.91 13.82 40.73
N THR A 352 11.11 14.42 40.64
CA THR A 352 12.18 14.13 41.60
C THR A 352 12.69 15.37 42.31
N HIS A 353 12.75 15.31 43.64
CA HIS A 353 13.33 16.30 44.56
C HIS A 353 14.64 15.80 45.17
N ASN A 354 15.58 15.40 44.31
CA ASN A 354 16.88 14.90 44.75
C ASN A 354 17.91 16.03 44.73
N TYR A 355 18.14 16.60 45.90
CA TYR A 355 19.11 17.68 46.15
C TYR A 355 20.51 17.17 46.49
N GLN A 356 20.72 15.85 46.60
CA GLN A 356 21.94 15.25 47.15
C GLN A 356 22.92 14.73 46.09
N GLY A 357 22.66 14.97 44.80
CA GLY A 357 23.59 14.66 43.70
C GLY A 357 23.76 13.18 43.34
N THR A 358 23.20 12.23 44.10
CA THR A 358 23.28 10.78 43.83
C THR A 358 22.19 10.34 42.87
N ALA A 359 22.51 9.77 41.71
CA ALA A 359 21.47 9.38 40.75
C ALA A 359 20.68 8.14 41.20
N TRP A 360 19.36 8.15 41.04
CA TRP A 360 18.44 7.05 41.40
C TRP A 360 17.71 6.49 40.19
N LYS A 361 17.34 5.21 40.25
CA LYS A 361 16.40 4.60 39.32
C LYS A 361 14.97 4.84 39.82
N GLN A 362 14.05 5.25 38.96
CA GLN A 362 12.65 5.52 39.32
C GLN A 362 11.76 4.77 38.36
N ALA A 363 10.81 3.99 38.88
CA ALA A 363 10.02 3.08 38.06
C ALA A 363 8.52 3.17 38.36
N ALA A 364 7.74 3.27 37.27
CA ALA A 364 6.33 2.94 37.26
C ALA A 364 6.15 1.61 36.52
N ILE A 365 5.65 0.59 37.21
CA ILE A 365 5.59 -0.79 36.74
C ILE A 365 4.13 -1.23 36.69
N ASN A 366 3.68 -1.76 35.55
CA ASN A 366 2.39 -2.42 35.42
C ASN A 366 2.58 -3.90 35.08
N THR A 367 1.98 -4.77 35.88
CA THR A 367 1.82 -6.22 35.61
C THR A 367 0.35 -6.62 35.59
N GLY A 368 -0.55 -5.71 35.96
CA GLY A 368 -1.99 -5.91 35.95
C GLY A 368 -2.66 -5.24 34.75
N GLU A 369 -3.89 -4.78 34.94
CA GLU A 369 -4.71 -4.19 33.87
C GLU A 369 -5.03 -2.72 34.16
N ILE A 370 -4.75 -1.84 33.19
CA ILE A 370 -5.11 -0.42 33.21
C ILE A 370 -6.05 -0.16 32.03
N ILE A 371 -7.23 0.40 32.31
CA ILE A 371 -8.24 0.76 31.30
C ILE A 371 -8.55 2.23 31.43
N PHE A 372 -8.39 2.99 30.33
CA PHE A 372 -8.96 4.33 30.20
C PHE A 372 -10.27 4.25 29.42
N GLN A 373 -11.35 4.76 29.99
CA GLN A 373 -12.66 4.71 29.35
C GLN A 373 -13.40 6.05 29.39
N PRO A 374 -14.27 6.33 28.40
CA PRO A 374 -15.26 7.38 28.50
C PRO A 374 -16.15 7.24 29.74
N TYR A 375 -16.53 8.35 30.35
CA TYR A 375 -17.48 8.45 31.46
C TYR A 375 -18.68 9.28 31.06
N LYS A 376 -19.88 8.84 31.48
CA LYS A 376 -21.13 9.56 31.28
C LYS A 376 -21.85 9.76 32.60
N THR A 377 -22.10 11.02 32.95
CA THR A 377 -22.88 11.37 34.14
C THR A 377 -24.33 10.92 34.03
N ALA A 378 -25.04 10.83 35.15
CA ALA A 378 -26.49 10.63 35.17
C ALA A 378 -27.27 11.70 34.37
N ALA A 379 -26.73 12.91 34.25
CA ALA A 379 -27.30 14.00 33.46
C ALA A 379 -26.96 13.90 31.95
N GLY A 380 -26.21 12.88 31.53
CA GLY A 380 -25.88 12.62 30.13
C GLY A 380 -24.62 13.31 29.60
N GLN A 381 -23.93 14.12 30.41
CA GLN A 381 -22.64 14.74 30.03
C GLN A 381 -21.53 13.69 29.93
N GLU A 382 -20.75 13.76 28.84
CA GLU A 382 -19.66 12.82 28.53
C GLU A 382 -18.28 13.46 28.73
N TYR A 383 -17.37 12.69 29.31
CA TYR A 383 -15.95 13.01 29.45
C TYR A 383 -15.15 11.80 28.93
N LYS A 384 -14.31 12.02 27.93
CA LYS A 384 -13.68 10.99 27.09
C LYS A 384 -12.33 11.41 26.48
N LYS A 385 -11.74 12.53 26.89
CA LYS A 385 -10.51 13.09 26.29
C LYS A 385 -9.35 13.28 27.26
N PHE A 386 -8.14 13.29 26.71
CA PHE A 386 -6.90 13.71 27.38
C PHE A 386 -6.52 12.86 28.59
N THR A 387 -6.15 11.61 28.32
CA THR A 387 -5.69 10.69 29.36
C THR A 387 -4.22 10.34 29.16
N ALA A 388 -3.52 9.96 30.23
CA ALA A 388 -2.13 9.52 30.16
C ALA A 388 -1.88 8.29 31.06
N GLY A 389 -1.07 7.33 30.61
CA GLY A 389 -0.55 6.25 31.44
C GLY A 389 0.50 6.76 32.41
N PHE A 390 1.75 6.49 32.08
CA PHE A 390 2.88 6.87 32.91
C PHE A 390 3.44 8.21 32.47
N VAL A 391 3.54 9.14 33.41
CA VAL A 391 4.03 10.48 33.15
C VAL A 391 5.27 10.74 33.97
N VAL A 392 6.29 11.33 33.35
CA VAL A 392 7.41 11.98 34.04
C VAL A 392 7.29 13.48 33.80
N SER A 393 7.00 14.25 34.84
CA SER A 393 6.82 15.69 34.76
C SER A 393 8.05 16.49 35.18
N ASP A 394 7.89 17.80 35.11
CA ASP A 394 8.89 18.78 35.44
C ASP A 394 9.26 18.81 36.92
N ASN A 395 10.53 18.53 37.21
CA ASN A 395 11.27 18.99 38.38
C ASN A 395 12.76 18.65 38.18
N ALA A 396 13.68 19.59 38.41
CA ALA A 396 15.05 19.49 37.89
C ALA A 396 16.13 19.90 38.89
N TYR A 397 16.87 18.91 39.41
CA TYR A 397 18.21 19.11 39.99
C TYR A 397 19.21 17.98 39.68
N THR A 398 18.78 16.78 39.26
CA THR A 398 19.66 15.61 38.99
C THR A 398 19.17 14.69 37.84
N SER A 399 20.11 14.04 37.13
CA SER A 399 19.87 13.13 35.99
C SER A 399 19.51 11.72 36.43
N ASN A 400 18.32 11.54 37.02
CA ASN A 400 17.80 10.24 37.42
C ASN A 400 17.28 9.42 36.24
N HIS A 401 17.42 8.10 36.30
CA HIS A 401 16.92 7.19 35.27
C HIS A 401 15.47 6.83 35.53
N ASN A 402 14.60 7.16 34.57
CA ASN A 402 13.17 6.88 34.64
C ASN A 402 12.85 5.65 33.80
N VAL A 403 12.10 4.71 34.36
CA VAL A 403 11.64 3.50 33.67
C VAL A 403 10.11 3.47 33.70
N MET A 404 9.51 3.48 32.51
CA MET A 404 8.08 3.28 32.30
C MET A 404 7.91 1.86 31.78
N TYR A 405 7.31 0.96 32.58
CA TYR A 405 7.37 -0.47 32.32
C TYR A 405 5.99 -1.13 32.31
N ASN A 406 5.60 -1.71 31.17
CA ASN A 406 4.49 -2.64 31.07
C ASN A 406 5.03 -4.07 30.93
N GLY A 407 4.79 -4.91 31.94
CA GLY A 407 5.31 -6.26 32.07
C GLY A 407 4.60 -7.29 31.19
N THR A 408 5.06 -8.54 31.25
CA THR A 408 4.61 -9.64 30.37
C THR A 408 3.11 -9.91 30.45
N THR A 409 2.51 -9.75 31.63
CA THR A 409 1.07 -9.85 31.88
C THR A 409 0.36 -8.49 31.87
N GLY A 410 1.13 -7.41 31.79
CA GLY A 410 0.64 -6.04 31.87
C GLY A 410 -0.21 -5.67 30.66
N LYS A 411 -1.34 -5.03 30.93
CA LYS A 411 -2.26 -4.51 29.91
C LYS A 411 -2.52 -3.04 30.14
N ILE A 412 -2.34 -2.24 29.08
CA ILE A 412 -2.75 -0.84 29.04
C ILE A 412 -3.70 -0.68 27.85
N LYS A 413 -4.97 -0.35 28.11
CA LYS A 413 -6.00 -0.19 27.08
C LYS A 413 -6.64 1.18 27.19
N SER A 414 -6.64 1.93 26.10
CA SER A 414 -7.21 3.28 26.08
C SER A 414 -8.34 3.40 25.06
N TYR A 415 -9.53 3.69 25.54
CA TYR A 415 -10.74 3.96 24.74
C TYR A 415 -11.11 5.45 24.73
N THR A 416 -10.31 6.29 25.38
CA THR A 416 -10.48 7.75 25.37
C THR A 416 -9.76 8.36 24.18
N LEU A 417 -10.32 9.43 23.63
CA LEU A 417 -9.70 10.23 22.57
C LEU A 417 -8.48 10.97 23.13
N SER A 418 -7.46 11.15 22.29
CA SER A 418 -6.21 11.81 22.69
C SER A 418 -5.57 11.21 23.94
N GLY A 419 -5.65 9.88 24.07
CA GLY A 419 -5.02 9.14 25.16
C GLY A 419 -3.55 8.87 24.87
N VAL A 420 -2.71 8.93 25.89
CA VAL A 420 -1.27 8.69 25.75
C VAL A 420 -0.81 7.56 26.67
N GLY A 421 0.00 6.62 26.18
CA GLY A 421 0.58 5.57 27.01
C GLY A 421 1.64 6.13 27.95
N TYR A 422 2.73 6.60 27.37
CA TYR A 422 3.91 7.09 28.06
C TYR A 422 4.20 8.54 27.70
N VAL A 423 4.40 9.39 28.70
CA VAL A 423 4.67 10.83 28.51
C VAL A 423 5.94 11.26 29.24
N PHE A 424 6.81 11.97 28.52
CA PHE A 424 7.94 12.66 29.12
C PHE A 424 7.85 14.17 28.93
N ASP A 425 7.76 14.92 30.04
CA ASP A 425 7.58 16.37 30.08
C ASP A 425 8.50 17.06 31.14
N ALA A 426 9.66 16.46 31.45
CA ALA A 426 10.62 17.08 32.35
C ALA A 426 11.35 18.28 31.71
N SER A 427 11.69 19.32 32.49
CA SER A 427 12.43 20.49 31.99
C SER A 427 13.88 20.21 31.60
N ILE A 428 14.50 19.17 32.17
CA ILE A 428 15.86 18.74 31.85
C ILE A 428 15.86 17.39 31.15
N ALA A 429 16.83 17.20 30.26
CA ALA A 429 17.06 15.92 29.62
C ALA A 429 17.46 14.87 30.67
N LYS A 430 16.73 13.76 30.73
CA LYS A 430 17.01 12.63 31.63
C LYS A 430 17.08 11.32 30.83
N PRO A 431 17.82 10.31 31.32
CA PRO A 431 17.66 8.94 30.86
C PRO A 431 16.22 8.46 31.08
N LEU A 432 15.56 8.04 30.00
CA LEU A 432 14.21 7.47 30.00
C LEU A 432 14.21 6.13 29.27
N THR A 433 13.81 5.05 29.93
CA THR A 433 13.56 3.77 29.27
C THR A 433 12.07 3.48 29.24
N ALA A 434 11.51 3.37 28.04
CA ALA A 434 10.12 2.99 27.80
C ALA A 434 10.07 1.52 27.40
N VAL A 435 9.38 0.70 28.18
CA VAL A 435 9.38 -0.76 28.04
C VAL A 435 7.96 -1.27 27.88
N ASN A 436 7.75 -2.08 26.84
CA ASN A 436 6.55 -2.90 26.71
C ASN A 436 6.94 -4.36 26.50
N ARG A 437 6.52 -5.21 27.43
CA ARG A 437 6.59 -6.68 27.34
C ARG A 437 5.21 -7.32 27.12
N GLY A 438 4.13 -6.58 27.40
CA GLY A 438 2.75 -7.04 27.39
C GLY A 438 1.88 -6.37 26.31
N GLU A 439 0.61 -6.11 26.64
CA GLU A 439 -0.39 -5.49 25.75
C GLU A 439 -0.45 -3.96 25.97
N MET A 440 -0.38 -3.19 24.89
CA MET A 440 -0.60 -1.74 24.91
C MET A 440 -1.45 -1.33 23.70
N GLN A 441 -2.72 -0.96 23.95
CA GLN A 441 -3.75 -0.81 22.91
C GLN A 441 -4.45 0.56 23.00
N PHE A 442 -4.61 1.24 21.86
CA PHE A 442 -5.26 2.55 21.76
C PHE A 442 -6.37 2.53 20.71
N TYR A 443 -7.60 2.76 21.14
CA TYR A 443 -8.80 2.68 20.30
C TYR A 443 -9.40 4.05 19.94
N GLY A 444 -9.13 5.07 20.75
CA GLY A 444 -9.68 6.42 20.54
C GLY A 444 -8.85 7.25 19.57
N GLU A 445 -9.52 8.08 18.76
CA GLU A 445 -8.90 8.99 17.81
C GLU A 445 -7.85 9.91 18.48
N GLY A 446 -6.74 10.14 17.78
CA GLY A 446 -5.72 11.11 18.13
C GLY A 446 -4.82 10.70 19.29
N SER A 447 -4.68 9.41 19.54
CA SER A 447 -3.90 8.86 20.66
C SER A 447 -2.41 8.75 20.35
N ALA A 448 -1.57 8.55 21.37
CA ALA A 448 -0.16 8.25 21.18
C ALA A 448 0.33 7.12 22.11
N GLY A 449 1.12 6.18 21.59
CA GLY A 449 1.77 5.18 22.43
C GLY A 449 2.79 5.82 23.36
N ILE A 450 3.68 6.62 22.78
CA ILE A 450 4.76 7.32 23.48
C ILE A 450 4.80 8.76 22.98
N TYR A 451 4.88 9.71 23.91
CA TYR A 451 4.96 11.13 23.62
C TYR A 451 6.14 11.78 24.36
N ILE A 452 7.19 12.11 23.61
CA ILE A 452 8.35 12.85 24.11
C ILE A 452 8.09 14.33 23.88
N LYS A 453 7.40 14.94 24.84
CA LYS A 453 6.98 16.35 24.78
C LYS A 453 8.15 17.29 25.00
N ARG A 454 9.07 16.93 25.89
CA ARG A 454 10.33 17.65 26.15
C ARG A 454 11.53 16.71 25.98
N LYS A 455 12.71 17.30 25.79
CA LYS A 455 13.95 16.58 25.48
C LYS A 455 14.25 15.47 26.48
N ALA A 456 14.50 14.25 25.98
CA ALA A 456 14.87 13.07 26.77
C ALA A 456 15.96 12.25 26.05
N ASN A 457 16.70 11.43 26.82
CA ASN A 457 17.54 10.38 26.25
C ASN A 457 16.80 9.05 26.38
N THR A 458 16.10 8.69 25.32
CA THR A 458 15.10 7.62 25.30
C THR A 458 15.70 6.31 24.81
N ASN A 459 15.49 5.24 25.56
CA ASN A 459 15.73 3.86 25.11
C ASN A 459 14.38 3.13 25.04
N LEU A 460 14.04 2.63 23.86
CA LEU A 460 12.80 1.92 23.57
C LEU A 460 13.03 0.40 23.68
N GLN A 461 12.19 -0.29 24.43
CA GLN A 461 12.25 -1.75 24.54
C GLN A 461 10.84 -2.36 24.37
N PHE A 462 10.35 -2.35 23.13
CA PHE A 462 9.05 -2.91 22.73
C PHE A 462 9.23 -4.32 22.22
N VAL A 463 9.73 -5.18 23.10
CA VAL A 463 10.24 -6.52 22.82
C VAL A 463 10.12 -7.40 24.07
N THR A 464 10.24 -8.72 23.96
CA THR A 464 10.40 -9.60 25.14
C THR A 464 11.75 -9.37 25.83
N LYS A 465 11.89 -9.82 27.09
CA LYS A 465 13.12 -9.63 27.88
C LYS A 465 14.35 -10.30 27.24
N ASP A 466 14.16 -11.45 26.62
CA ASP A 466 15.19 -12.27 25.96
C ASP A 466 15.47 -11.83 24.51
N PHE A 467 14.93 -10.70 24.07
CA PHE A 467 15.02 -10.28 22.69
C PHE A 467 16.47 -10.02 22.25
N ALA A 468 16.84 -10.64 21.13
CA ALA A 468 18.10 -10.41 20.45
C ALA A 468 17.85 -10.23 18.94
N PHE A 469 18.54 -9.26 18.35
CA PHE A 469 18.43 -8.93 16.94
C PHE A 469 19.80 -8.95 16.29
N ASN A 470 19.93 -9.69 15.19
CA ASN A 470 21.12 -9.71 14.36
C ASN A 470 20.99 -8.66 13.26
N THR A 471 21.73 -7.55 13.41
CA THR A 471 21.71 -6.44 12.44
C THR A 471 22.36 -6.80 11.10
N THR A 472 23.19 -7.84 11.03
CA THR A 472 23.82 -8.30 9.78
C THR A 472 22.86 -9.14 8.94
N THR A 473 22.13 -10.08 9.54
CA THR A 473 21.16 -10.91 8.81
C THR A 473 19.76 -10.29 8.75
N ASN A 474 19.51 -9.24 9.54
CA ASN A 474 18.20 -8.59 9.70
C ASN A 474 17.14 -9.52 10.31
N GLU A 475 17.52 -10.29 11.33
CA GLU A 475 16.68 -11.33 11.92
C GLU A 475 16.59 -11.22 13.45
N VAL A 476 15.43 -11.55 13.99
CA VAL A 476 15.26 -11.80 15.42
C VAL A 476 15.82 -13.17 15.73
N THR A 477 16.84 -13.24 16.58
CA THR A 477 17.53 -14.50 16.94
C THR A 477 17.05 -15.10 18.26
N ALA A 478 16.39 -14.30 19.10
CA ALA A 478 15.70 -14.74 20.32
C ALA A 478 14.57 -13.75 20.66
N GLY A 479 13.56 -14.23 21.39
CA GLY A 479 12.42 -13.41 21.80
C GLY A 479 11.50 -12.95 20.66
N SER A 480 10.72 -11.90 20.91
CA SER A 480 9.82 -11.30 19.92
C SER A 480 9.63 -9.80 20.15
N PHE A 481 9.19 -9.08 19.11
CA PHE A 481 8.63 -7.73 19.28
C PHE A 481 7.33 -7.76 20.10
N LYS A 482 7.03 -6.63 20.77
CA LYS A 482 5.85 -6.38 21.61
C LYS A 482 5.27 -4.98 21.29
N PRO A 483 4.46 -4.89 20.23
CA PRO A 483 4.09 -3.60 19.64
C PRO A 483 3.11 -2.80 20.49
N VAL A 484 3.12 -1.48 20.27
CA VAL A 484 1.92 -0.63 20.50
C VAL A 484 0.87 -0.99 19.44
N GLU A 485 -0.38 -1.21 19.83
CA GLU A 485 -1.46 -1.51 18.90
C GLU A 485 -2.42 -0.32 18.80
N ILE A 486 -2.61 0.19 17.58
CA ILE A 486 -3.43 1.37 17.27
C ILE A 486 -4.67 0.91 16.50
N PHE A 487 -5.84 1.20 17.04
CA PHE A 487 -7.16 0.97 16.45
C PHE A 487 -7.96 2.26 16.28
N GLY A 488 -7.38 3.41 16.61
CA GLY A 488 -8.02 4.72 16.46
C GLY A 488 -7.37 5.56 15.36
N ASP A 489 -8.17 6.43 14.75
CA ASP A 489 -7.72 7.36 13.71
C ASP A 489 -6.69 8.36 14.23
N LYS A 490 -5.88 8.92 13.32
CA LYS A 490 -4.91 10.02 13.59
C LYS A 490 -3.99 9.77 14.78
N SER A 491 -3.72 8.51 15.09
CA SER A 491 -2.95 8.11 16.27
C SER A 491 -1.50 7.85 15.91
N ILE A 492 -0.60 7.94 16.89
CA ILE A 492 0.85 7.84 16.67
C ILE A 492 1.46 6.76 17.56
N GLY A 493 2.25 5.85 17.01
CA GLY A 493 2.98 4.86 17.82
C GLY A 493 4.03 5.53 18.70
N PHE A 494 5.06 6.10 18.07
CA PHE A 494 6.10 6.89 18.70
C PHE A 494 6.09 8.33 18.20
N TYR A 495 5.82 9.27 19.11
CA TYR A 495 5.86 10.70 18.81
C TYR A 495 7.01 11.40 19.54
N GLN A 496 8.09 11.65 18.80
CA GLN A 496 9.21 12.47 19.25
C GLN A 496 8.95 13.93 18.87
N PHE A 497 8.17 14.63 19.71
CA PHE A 497 7.77 16.03 19.45
C PHE A 497 8.88 17.03 19.79
N ALA A 498 9.63 16.79 20.85
CA ALA A 498 10.73 17.65 21.24
C ALA A 498 11.83 17.66 20.17
N THR A 499 12.33 18.85 19.82
CA THR A 499 13.41 19.09 18.84
C THR A 499 14.82 18.89 19.42
N GLY A 500 14.95 17.94 20.34
CA GLY A 500 16.23 17.60 20.97
C GLY A 500 16.10 16.39 21.87
N GLY A 501 17.22 15.69 22.05
CA GLY A 501 17.27 14.45 22.80
C GLY A 501 17.95 13.36 22.00
N THR A 502 17.66 12.13 22.36
CA THR A 502 18.04 10.92 21.62
C THR A 502 16.93 9.88 21.76
N ALA A 503 16.78 9.04 20.74
CA ALA A 503 15.88 7.90 20.77
C ALA A 503 16.59 6.69 20.14
N GLU A 504 16.82 5.67 20.96
CA GLU A 504 17.53 4.43 20.58
C GLU A 504 16.75 3.19 21.03
N GLY A 505 17.26 2.00 20.70
CA GLY A 505 16.70 0.71 21.14
C GLY A 505 15.88 -0.01 20.07
N ASN A 506 14.84 -0.75 20.51
CA ASN A 506 13.99 -1.60 19.67
C ASN A 506 12.53 -1.16 19.79
N PHE A 507 11.93 -0.73 18.68
CA PHE A 507 10.55 -0.22 18.66
C PHE A 507 9.62 -1.11 17.84
N ALA A 508 8.37 -1.25 18.29
CA ALA A 508 7.35 -1.98 17.52
C ALA A 508 5.98 -1.31 17.62
N VAL A 509 5.25 -1.30 16.51
CA VAL A 509 3.89 -0.76 16.42
C VAL A 509 3.07 -1.49 15.34
N ASN A 510 1.80 -1.71 15.64
CA ASN A 510 0.78 -2.21 14.73
C ASN A 510 -0.32 -1.16 14.58
N ILE A 511 -0.66 -0.79 13.35
CA ILE A 511 -1.85 -0.01 12.99
C ILE A 511 -2.90 -0.99 12.48
N GLY A 512 -3.86 -1.29 13.35
CA GLY A 512 -4.87 -2.31 13.18
C GLY A 512 -4.37 -3.71 13.54
N ALA A 513 -5.24 -4.67 13.26
CA ALA A 513 -4.94 -6.10 13.28
C ALA A 513 -5.72 -6.77 12.15
N LEU A 514 -5.44 -8.04 11.85
CA LEU A 514 -6.13 -8.77 10.79
C LEU A 514 -7.66 -8.71 10.97
N GLY A 515 -8.34 -8.13 9.99
CA GLY A 515 -9.80 -7.96 9.97
C GLY A 515 -10.36 -6.90 10.93
N LYS A 516 -9.50 -6.15 11.65
CA LYS A 516 -9.91 -5.17 12.66
C LYS A 516 -9.52 -3.74 12.30
N GLY A 517 -10.52 -2.87 12.20
CA GLY A 517 -10.35 -1.43 12.04
C GLY A 517 -10.79 -0.67 13.29
N ASN A 518 -11.41 0.49 13.11
CA ASN A 518 -11.98 1.31 14.19
C ASN A 518 -13.10 0.56 14.93
N GLU A 519 -13.09 0.68 16.25
CA GLU A 519 -14.08 0.07 17.14
C GLU A 519 -14.83 1.14 17.94
N ASN A 520 -16.09 0.84 18.27
CA ASN A 520 -16.90 1.64 19.19
C ASN A 520 -16.70 1.19 20.64
N PHE A 521 -16.97 2.09 21.59
CA PHE A 521 -16.87 1.83 23.00
C PHE A 521 -18.22 1.44 23.62
N SER A 522 -18.25 0.39 24.44
CA SER A 522 -19.37 0.04 25.31
C SER A 522 -18.87 -0.37 26.70
N THR A 523 -19.42 0.22 27.77
CA THR A 523 -19.00 -0.04 29.15
C THR A 523 -19.10 -1.53 29.50
N ALA A 524 -20.21 -2.18 29.15
CA ALA A 524 -20.46 -3.59 29.44
C ALA A 524 -19.44 -4.53 28.79
N ALA A 525 -18.94 -4.19 27.59
CA ALA A 525 -17.99 -5.01 26.85
C ALA A 525 -16.53 -4.83 27.34
N VAL A 526 -16.17 -3.61 27.76
CA VAL A 526 -14.79 -3.27 28.10
C VAL A 526 -14.46 -3.53 29.57
N SER A 527 -15.24 -2.98 30.49
CA SER A 527 -14.93 -3.01 31.92
C SER A 527 -16.05 -3.58 32.78
N ASN A 528 -17.29 -3.52 32.28
CA ASN A 528 -18.53 -3.80 33.00
C ASN A 528 -18.62 -3.04 34.34
N LEU A 529 -18.03 -1.84 34.40
CA LEU A 529 -17.97 -1.02 35.60
C LEU A 529 -17.89 0.47 35.27
N THR A 530 -18.73 1.27 35.93
CA THR A 530 -18.69 2.74 35.89
C THR A 530 -19.35 3.31 37.15
N ALA A 531 -18.97 4.52 37.56
CA ALA A 531 -19.67 5.29 38.60
C ALA A 531 -20.88 6.06 38.04
N GLY A 532 -20.98 6.15 36.72
CA GLY A 532 -22.00 6.91 36.01
C GLY A 532 -23.01 6.00 35.33
N THR A 533 -23.48 6.41 34.16
CA THR A 533 -24.39 5.59 33.33
C THR A 533 -23.59 4.76 32.35
N ASN A 534 -24.02 3.51 32.12
CA ASN A 534 -23.45 2.67 31.07
C ASN A 534 -23.54 3.34 29.69
N ILE A 535 -22.41 3.33 28.98
CA ILE A 535 -22.32 3.79 27.60
C ILE A 535 -22.47 2.57 26.69
N THR A 536 -23.25 2.72 25.62
CA THR A 536 -23.44 1.70 24.58
C THR A 536 -23.11 2.33 23.24
N ASP A 537 -22.27 1.64 22.46
CA ASP A 537 -21.94 1.96 21.07
C ASP A 537 -21.46 3.39 20.82
N LEU A 538 -20.64 3.95 21.72
CA LEU A 538 -20.07 5.28 21.55
C LEU A 538 -18.97 5.24 20.48
N ASN A 539 -19.14 6.02 19.43
CA ASN A 539 -18.08 6.24 18.46
C ASN A 539 -16.93 7.05 19.10
N ILE A 540 -15.76 6.41 19.19
CA ILE A 540 -14.51 6.98 19.70
C ILE A 540 -13.51 7.37 18.58
N ASN A 541 -13.96 7.27 17.33
CA ASN A 541 -13.32 7.72 16.09
C ASN A 541 -14.30 8.60 15.29
N PRO A 542 -14.68 9.78 15.82
CA PRO A 542 -15.77 10.57 15.27
C PRO A 542 -15.43 11.27 13.94
N THR A 543 -14.15 11.50 13.62
CA THR A 543 -13.79 12.07 12.32
C THR A 543 -14.12 11.07 11.23
N ASN A 544 -15.03 11.43 10.32
CA ASN A 544 -15.52 10.50 9.28
C ASN A 544 -16.09 9.19 9.87
N GLY A 545 -16.80 9.29 11.00
CA GLY A 545 -17.24 8.16 11.81
C GLY A 545 -18.17 7.11 11.17
N THR A 546 -18.42 7.19 9.86
CA THR A 546 -19.02 6.11 9.05
C THR A 546 -17.98 5.15 8.47
N ASN A 547 -16.72 5.57 8.38
CA ASN A 547 -15.62 4.72 7.97
C ASN A 547 -15.13 3.90 9.17
N THR A 548 -15.03 2.59 8.96
CA THR A 548 -14.53 1.65 9.98
C THR A 548 -13.07 1.29 9.77
N ASN A 549 -12.42 1.81 8.72
CA ASN A 549 -10.97 1.71 8.57
C ASN A 549 -10.28 2.70 9.52
N ILE A 550 -9.10 2.33 10.00
CA ILE A 550 -8.21 3.25 10.72
C ILE A 550 -7.59 4.21 9.71
N GLN A 551 -7.66 5.52 9.95
CA GLN A 551 -7.24 6.55 8.99
C GLN A 551 -6.20 7.51 9.56
N GLY A 552 -5.22 7.88 8.74
CA GLY A 552 -4.28 8.98 9.02
C GLY A 552 -3.38 8.79 10.24
N SER A 553 -3.16 7.55 10.69
CA SER A 553 -2.28 7.21 11.81
C SER A 553 -0.83 7.00 11.36
N PHE A 554 0.10 7.14 12.30
CA PHE A 554 1.54 7.07 12.10
C PHE A 554 2.20 6.00 12.97
N GLY A 555 3.12 5.23 12.42
CA GLY A 555 3.98 4.36 13.22
C GLY A 555 4.99 5.19 14.02
N ILE A 556 5.82 5.96 13.32
CA ILE A 556 6.80 6.90 13.88
C ILE A 556 6.59 8.29 13.26
N LEU A 557 6.44 9.29 14.12
CA LEU A 557 6.42 10.71 13.76
C LEU A 557 7.46 11.43 14.60
N SER A 558 8.38 12.17 13.98
CA SER A 558 9.47 12.81 14.74
C SER A 558 9.87 14.18 14.22
N ASN A 559 10.14 15.08 15.17
CA ASN A 559 10.77 16.39 14.97
C ASN A 559 12.29 16.38 15.27
N ASP A 560 12.83 15.26 15.76
CA ASP A 560 14.24 15.09 16.10
C ASP A 560 14.82 13.79 15.53
N LYS A 561 16.14 13.63 15.57
CA LYS A 561 16.81 12.42 15.11
C LYS A 561 16.40 11.18 15.91
N ILE A 562 16.35 10.04 15.23
CA ILE A 562 16.13 8.71 15.82
C ILE A 562 17.27 7.80 15.36
N ASP A 563 17.74 6.92 16.24
CA ASP A 563 18.80 5.95 15.98
C ASP A 563 18.50 4.59 16.64
N LEU A 564 17.53 3.86 16.07
CA LEU A 564 17.12 2.55 16.57
C LEU A 564 18.08 1.44 16.12
N THR A 565 18.18 0.39 16.94
CA THR A 565 18.81 -0.87 16.56
C THR A 565 17.89 -1.68 15.65
N SER A 566 16.62 -1.80 16.02
CA SER A 566 15.62 -2.48 15.20
C SER A 566 14.21 -1.92 15.33
N HIS A 567 13.36 -2.22 14.33
CA HIS A 567 11.96 -1.84 14.30
C HIS A 567 11.04 -2.94 13.76
N GLN A 568 9.77 -2.92 14.19
CA GLN A 568 8.68 -3.62 13.51
C GLN A 568 7.49 -2.67 13.38
N ILE A 569 7.11 -2.31 12.17
CA ILE A 569 5.96 -1.44 11.91
C ILE A 569 5.00 -2.20 11.01
N LYS A 570 3.76 -2.44 11.45
CA LYS A 570 2.75 -3.14 10.65
C LYS A 570 1.51 -2.28 10.45
N ILE A 571 0.95 -2.30 9.25
CA ILE A 571 -0.30 -1.62 8.87
C ILE A 571 -1.21 -2.67 8.25
N PHE A 572 -2.37 -2.94 8.84
CA PHE A 572 -3.23 -4.08 8.51
C PHE A 572 -4.33 -3.77 7.47
N ASP A 573 -5.22 -4.73 7.18
CA ASP A 573 -6.13 -4.75 6.04
C ASP A 573 -7.35 -3.80 6.17
N LYS A 574 -7.58 -3.22 7.35
CA LYS A 574 -8.67 -2.26 7.64
C LYS A 574 -8.13 -0.85 7.87
N THR A 575 -7.39 -0.34 6.90
CA THR A 575 -6.60 0.90 7.04
C THR A 575 -6.62 1.76 5.79
N GLU A 576 -6.67 3.07 5.94
CA GLU A 576 -6.67 4.00 4.81
C GLU A 576 -5.79 5.23 5.07
N GLY A 577 -4.80 5.48 4.20
CA GLY A 577 -3.96 6.68 4.29
C GLY A 577 -3.06 6.75 5.52
N ASN A 578 -2.69 5.62 6.11
CA ASN A 578 -1.76 5.57 7.25
C ASN A 578 -0.31 5.55 6.78
N VAL A 579 0.59 6.00 7.65
CA VAL A 579 2.02 6.14 7.34
C VAL A 579 2.86 5.37 8.34
N GLY A 580 3.80 4.56 7.87
CA GLY A 580 4.75 3.86 8.74
C GLY A 580 5.70 4.84 9.42
N VAL A 581 6.46 5.60 8.65
CA VAL A 581 7.50 6.53 9.14
C VAL A 581 7.42 7.87 8.43
N TYR A 582 7.41 8.96 9.21
CA TYR A 582 7.41 10.33 8.71
C TYR A 582 8.35 11.25 9.52
N PRO A 583 9.44 11.79 8.92
CA PRO A 583 10.19 12.91 9.47
C PRO A 583 9.41 14.23 9.29
N ASN A 584 8.87 14.75 10.39
CA ASN A 584 8.09 15.99 10.37
C ASN A 584 8.98 17.25 10.37
N ASP A 585 10.27 17.10 10.69
CA ASP A 585 11.30 18.14 10.53
C ASP A 585 12.50 17.64 9.68
N ASN A 586 13.45 18.53 9.37
CA ASN A 586 14.63 18.17 8.57
C ASN A 586 15.66 17.39 9.43
N VAL A 587 15.35 16.13 9.70
CA VAL A 587 16.09 15.25 10.62
C VAL A 587 16.34 13.87 10.02
N VAL A 588 17.27 13.13 10.59
CA VAL A 588 17.57 11.74 10.20
C VAL A 588 16.84 10.78 11.13
N LEU A 589 15.94 9.98 10.58
CA LEU A 589 15.33 8.86 11.27
C LEU A 589 16.02 7.57 10.83
N ASN A 590 17.08 7.18 11.54
CA ASN A 590 17.69 5.87 11.40
C ASN A 590 16.90 4.87 12.25
N ILE A 591 16.12 4.01 11.60
CA ILE A 591 15.25 3.03 12.28
C ILE A 591 15.91 1.64 12.39
N GLY A 592 17.18 1.51 11.97
CA GLY A 592 17.93 0.26 12.07
C GLY A 592 17.35 -0.85 11.20
N GLY A 593 17.56 -2.10 11.65
CA GLY A 593 17.05 -3.30 10.99
C GLY A 593 15.60 -3.64 11.36
N GLY A 594 15.02 -4.66 10.75
CA GLY A 594 13.65 -5.10 10.99
C GLY A 594 12.76 -4.94 9.74
N SER A 595 11.48 -4.63 9.94
CA SER A 595 10.52 -4.51 8.83
C SER A 595 9.45 -3.42 9.01
N ILE A 596 9.07 -2.81 7.88
CA ILE A 596 7.80 -2.09 7.69
C ILE A 596 6.91 -2.96 6.81
N GLU A 597 5.71 -3.34 7.29
CA GLU A 597 4.80 -4.25 6.60
C GLU A 597 3.43 -3.60 6.38
N LEU A 598 3.06 -3.42 5.12
CA LEU A 598 1.73 -3.02 4.67
C LEU A 598 0.97 -4.30 4.30
N ASN A 599 0.25 -4.85 5.26
CA ASN A 599 -0.50 -6.10 5.15
C ASN A 599 -1.93 -5.81 4.71
N GLY A 600 -2.09 -5.44 3.45
CA GLY A 600 -3.36 -4.96 2.90
C GLY A 600 -4.43 -6.03 2.65
N GLY A 601 -4.05 -7.31 2.65
CA GLY A 601 -4.96 -8.43 2.40
C GLY A 601 -5.54 -8.41 0.97
N THR A 602 -6.55 -9.26 0.71
CA THR A 602 -7.18 -9.39 -0.62
C THR A 602 -8.36 -8.42 -0.84
N GLY A 603 -8.62 -7.52 0.10
CA GLY A 603 -9.85 -6.71 0.18
C GLY A 603 -9.73 -5.28 -0.36
N THR A 604 -10.84 -4.54 -0.34
CA THR A 604 -10.98 -3.14 -0.77
C THR A 604 -10.77 -2.12 0.36
N THR A 605 -10.30 -2.57 1.52
CA THR A 605 -10.26 -1.74 2.75
C THR A 605 -8.88 -1.22 3.09
N SER A 606 -7.79 -1.89 2.65
CA SER A 606 -6.44 -1.34 2.75
C SER A 606 -6.16 -0.46 1.56
N LYS A 607 -6.15 0.86 1.78
CA LYS A 607 -6.02 1.85 0.71
C LYS A 607 -4.99 2.91 1.02
N ASN A 608 -4.18 3.27 0.02
CA ASN A 608 -3.34 4.47 0.06
C ASN A 608 -2.40 4.57 1.29
N ASN A 609 -2.07 3.43 1.92
CA ASN A 609 -1.15 3.42 3.05
C ASN A 609 0.29 3.49 2.53
N ILE A 610 1.17 4.16 3.29
CA ILE A 610 2.53 4.45 2.86
C ILE A 610 3.52 3.92 3.89
N GLY A 611 4.55 3.19 3.46
CA GLY A 611 5.61 2.71 4.35
C GLY A 611 6.46 3.87 4.88
N ILE A 612 7.13 4.57 3.96
CA ILE A 612 7.93 5.78 4.25
C ILE A 612 7.36 6.95 3.46
N TYR A 613 7.03 8.02 4.17
CA TYR A 613 6.54 9.27 3.59
C TYR A 613 7.55 10.38 3.82
N ILE A 614 8.06 10.98 2.73
CA ILE A 614 8.79 12.25 2.76
C ILE A 614 7.93 13.26 2.02
N GLY A 615 7.27 14.14 2.77
CA GLY A 615 6.33 15.09 2.20
C GLY A 615 6.29 16.39 2.96
N PRO A 616 5.56 17.38 2.41
CA PRO A 616 5.48 18.70 3.00
C PRO A 616 4.92 18.65 4.41
N LYS A 617 5.52 19.45 5.29
CA LYS A 617 5.02 19.67 6.64
C LYS A 617 3.61 20.29 6.58
N PRO A 618 2.66 19.84 7.43
CA PRO A 618 1.38 20.52 7.58
C PRO A 618 1.58 21.99 7.94
N ALA A 619 0.66 22.85 7.50
CA ALA A 619 0.67 24.26 7.90
C ALA A 619 0.56 24.36 9.43
N THR A 620 1.53 25.00 10.07
CA THR A 620 1.57 25.17 11.54
C THR A 620 0.70 26.33 12.03
N THR A 621 0.33 27.24 11.12
CA THR A 621 -0.48 28.43 11.42
C THR A 621 -1.63 28.52 10.42
N PRO A 622 -2.89 28.69 10.89
CA PRO A 622 -4.02 28.93 10.00
C PRO A 622 -3.74 30.11 9.05
N GLY A 623 -3.91 29.90 7.75
CA GLY A 623 -3.71 30.94 6.73
C GLY A 623 -2.31 31.03 6.11
N THR A 624 -1.32 30.28 6.60
CA THR A 624 -0.03 30.11 5.90
C THR A 624 -0.14 28.94 4.92
N PRO A 625 0.21 29.11 3.63
CA PRO A 625 0.25 27.99 2.69
C PRO A 625 1.25 26.94 3.21
N PRO A 626 0.88 25.64 3.24
CA PRO A 626 1.85 24.61 3.57
C PRO A 626 3.01 24.65 2.56
N PRO A 627 4.24 24.31 2.96
CA PRO A 627 5.34 24.10 2.02
C PRO A 627 4.92 23.10 0.95
N THR A 628 5.54 23.18 -0.24
CA THR A 628 5.23 22.27 -1.35
C THR A 628 6.32 21.22 -1.59
N THR A 629 7.31 21.19 -0.70
CA THR A 629 8.51 20.34 -0.70
C THR A 629 8.59 19.55 0.60
N GLY A 630 9.14 18.33 0.55
CA GLY A 630 9.40 17.53 1.74
C GLY A 630 10.68 17.93 2.47
N GLN A 631 11.00 17.21 3.54
CA GLN A 631 12.22 17.43 4.33
C GLN A 631 12.62 16.17 5.11
N GLY A 632 13.90 16.09 5.47
CA GLY A 632 14.43 15.01 6.29
C GLY A 632 14.86 13.77 5.51
N THR A 633 15.39 12.80 6.26
CA THR A 633 15.92 11.54 5.75
C THR A 633 15.42 10.38 6.61
N VAL A 634 15.01 9.28 5.98
CA VAL A 634 14.75 8.00 6.66
C VAL A 634 15.74 6.96 6.18
N LYS A 635 16.38 6.25 7.13
CA LYS A 635 17.35 5.18 6.85
C LYS A 635 16.90 3.90 7.54
N SER A 636 16.92 2.80 6.80
CA SER A 636 16.67 1.47 7.34
C SER A 636 17.61 0.44 6.73
N THR A 637 18.23 -0.38 7.57
CA THR A 637 18.91 -1.60 7.11
C THR A 637 17.94 -2.78 6.98
N GLY A 638 16.66 -2.57 7.30
CA GLY A 638 15.56 -3.51 7.17
C GLY A 638 14.78 -3.40 5.86
N ASP A 639 13.69 -4.16 5.78
CA ASP A 639 12.87 -4.29 4.58
C ASP A 639 11.52 -3.57 4.68
N ILE A 640 10.99 -3.12 3.53
CA ILE A 640 9.60 -2.69 3.40
C ILE A 640 8.85 -3.77 2.61
N LYS A 641 7.80 -4.35 3.19
CA LYS A 641 6.93 -5.36 2.58
C LYS A 641 5.55 -4.79 2.31
N VAL A 642 5.09 -4.87 1.07
CA VAL A 642 3.73 -4.47 0.65
C VAL A 642 2.98 -5.69 0.15
N ASN A 643 2.06 -6.21 0.96
CA ASN A 643 1.33 -7.44 0.70
C ASN A 643 -0.14 -7.10 0.45
N GLY A 644 -0.50 -6.92 -0.82
CA GLY A 644 -1.84 -6.54 -1.25
C GLY A 644 -2.20 -5.07 -0.96
N GLY A 645 -3.51 -4.80 -0.94
CA GLY A 645 -4.07 -3.46 -0.86
C GLY A 645 -4.11 -2.70 -2.19
N VAL A 646 -4.86 -1.61 -2.22
CA VAL A 646 -5.09 -0.76 -3.40
C VAL A 646 -4.41 0.59 -3.19
N GLY A 647 -3.51 0.98 -4.09
CA GLY A 647 -2.79 2.25 -3.97
C GLY A 647 -1.84 2.34 -2.78
N ASN A 648 -1.49 1.23 -2.13
CA ASN A 648 -0.49 1.22 -1.07
C ASN A 648 0.92 1.44 -1.65
N LEU A 649 1.72 2.32 -1.05
CA LEU A 649 3.07 2.64 -1.50
C LEU A 649 4.11 2.18 -0.50
N ALA A 650 5.24 1.67 -0.99
CA ALA A 650 6.40 1.46 -0.13
C ALA A 650 7.04 2.80 0.26
N ILE A 651 7.26 3.66 -0.74
CA ILE A 651 7.95 4.94 -0.56
C ILE A 651 7.24 6.02 -1.40
N PHE A 652 6.88 7.11 -0.74
CA PHE A 652 6.46 8.35 -1.38
C PHE A 652 7.39 9.47 -0.95
N ALA A 653 8.10 10.10 -1.89
CA ALA A 653 9.02 11.18 -1.57
C ALA A 653 8.88 12.40 -2.47
N VAL A 654 8.75 13.56 -1.85
CA VAL A 654 8.85 14.89 -2.46
C VAL A 654 10.12 15.53 -1.96
N GLY A 655 11.01 15.94 -2.87
CA GLY A 655 12.30 16.52 -2.52
C GLY A 655 12.18 17.83 -1.76
N GLY A 656 13.31 18.24 -1.16
CA GLY A 656 13.44 19.45 -0.36
C GLY A 656 14.70 19.40 0.51
N ALA A 657 14.63 19.94 1.73
CA ALA A 657 15.79 19.99 2.62
C ALA A 657 16.24 18.59 3.05
N VAL A 658 17.54 18.34 3.02
CA VAL A 658 18.18 17.10 3.49
C VAL A 658 19.11 17.46 4.67
N PRO A 659 19.16 16.66 5.75
CA PRO A 659 20.04 16.93 6.88
C PRO A 659 21.53 16.95 6.50
N THR A 660 22.35 17.71 7.22
CA THR A 660 23.79 17.79 6.97
C THR A 660 24.45 16.40 7.07
N GLY A 661 25.23 16.04 6.06
CA GLY A 661 25.92 14.75 5.98
C GLY A 661 25.13 13.65 5.26
N GLU A 662 23.84 13.85 5.03
CA GLU A 662 23.01 12.93 4.25
C GLU A 662 22.94 13.36 2.77
N THR A 663 22.73 12.37 1.90
CA THR A 663 22.63 12.61 0.45
C THR A 663 21.29 12.20 -0.14
N ASN A 664 20.56 11.31 0.55
CA ASN A 664 19.29 10.77 0.11
C ASN A 664 18.18 11.12 1.12
N ASN A 665 16.95 11.24 0.63
CA ASN A 665 15.76 11.36 1.48
C ASN A 665 15.36 10.00 2.05
N VAL A 666 15.59 8.91 1.31
CA VAL A 666 15.26 7.55 1.75
C VAL A 666 16.39 6.60 1.38
N GLU A 667 16.87 5.83 2.36
CA GLU A 667 17.81 4.72 2.18
C GLU A 667 17.26 3.46 2.84
N VAL A 668 17.01 2.40 2.06
CA VAL A 668 16.48 1.13 2.58
C VAL A 668 17.20 -0.08 2.00
N LYS A 669 17.24 -1.20 2.72
CA LYS A 669 17.86 -2.43 2.20
C LYS A 669 17.03 -3.03 1.05
N GLU A 670 15.73 -3.20 1.27
CA GLU A 670 14.85 -3.91 0.35
C GLU A 670 13.45 -3.30 0.34
N VAL A 671 12.84 -3.26 -0.85
CA VAL A 671 11.39 -3.11 -1.00
C VAL A 671 10.87 -4.37 -1.68
N LYS A 672 9.92 -5.05 -1.02
CA LYS A 672 9.25 -6.24 -1.50
C LYS A 672 7.75 -6.00 -1.63
N ALA A 673 7.16 -6.34 -2.77
CA ALA A 673 5.73 -6.25 -2.99
C ALA A 673 5.14 -7.52 -3.58
N THR A 674 3.97 -7.91 -3.08
CA THR A 674 3.20 -9.06 -3.55
C THR A 674 1.73 -8.67 -3.71
N ASP A 675 1.11 -9.06 -4.82
CA ASP A 675 -0.33 -8.94 -5.07
C ASP A 675 -0.91 -7.52 -4.93
N THR A 676 -0.08 -6.48 -5.12
CA THR A 676 -0.52 -5.07 -5.02
C THR A 676 -1.43 -4.69 -6.19
N LYS A 677 -2.35 -3.75 -5.94
CA LYS A 677 -3.27 -3.24 -6.96
C LYS A 677 -3.19 -1.74 -7.08
N ASN A 678 -3.26 -1.23 -8.31
CA ASN A 678 -3.27 0.19 -8.64
C ASN A 678 -2.22 0.99 -7.85
N SER A 679 -0.99 0.47 -7.79
CA SER A 679 0.07 0.99 -6.92
C SER A 679 1.30 1.36 -7.72
N VAL A 680 1.73 2.62 -7.62
CA VAL A 680 3.06 3.07 -8.03
C VAL A 680 3.99 2.94 -6.83
N LEU A 681 4.63 1.79 -6.68
CA LEU A 681 5.20 1.33 -5.41
C LEU A 681 6.26 2.28 -4.82
N ILE A 682 7.09 2.88 -5.69
CA ILE A 682 8.07 3.91 -5.34
C ILE A 682 7.79 5.16 -6.18
N TYR A 683 7.49 6.26 -5.50
CA TYR A 683 7.25 7.56 -6.12
C TYR A 683 8.27 8.60 -5.65
N GLY A 684 8.89 9.31 -6.60
CA GLY A 684 9.80 10.42 -6.33
C GLY A 684 9.44 11.66 -7.17
N SER A 685 9.47 12.84 -6.56
CA SER A 685 9.27 14.12 -7.26
C SER A 685 10.06 15.27 -6.67
N LYS A 686 10.11 16.41 -7.38
CA LYS A 686 10.72 17.68 -6.93
C LYS A 686 12.11 17.57 -6.28
N GLY A 687 13.00 16.75 -6.83
CA GLY A 687 14.37 16.60 -6.32
C GLY A 687 14.57 15.49 -5.29
N ALA A 688 13.57 14.63 -5.06
CA ALA A 688 13.68 13.53 -4.11
C ALA A 688 14.76 12.53 -4.51
N LYS A 689 15.54 12.06 -3.53
CA LYS A 689 16.57 11.03 -3.73
C LYS A 689 16.25 9.79 -2.92
N ILE A 690 16.02 8.67 -3.59
CA ILE A 690 15.65 7.38 -2.99
C ILE A 690 16.69 6.34 -3.41
N LYS A 691 17.25 5.61 -2.45
CA LYS A 691 18.26 4.58 -2.69
C LYS A 691 17.92 3.27 -1.99
N LEU A 692 17.91 2.19 -2.75
CA LEU A 692 17.84 0.83 -2.24
C LEU A 692 19.25 0.19 -2.25
N SER A 693 19.47 -0.83 -1.43
CA SER A 693 20.74 -1.60 -1.47
C SER A 693 20.87 -2.38 -2.77
N ASP A 694 22.08 -2.41 -3.33
CA ASP A 694 22.47 -3.19 -4.51
C ASP A 694 22.97 -4.61 -4.19
N GLY A 695 22.98 -4.96 -2.91
CA GLY A 695 23.51 -6.21 -2.37
C GLY A 695 24.95 -6.11 -1.87
N THR A 696 25.65 -5.01 -2.12
CA THR A 696 27.03 -4.82 -1.65
C THR A 696 27.09 -4.82 -0.13
N GLY A 697 27.96 -5.65 0.44
CA GLY A 697 28.17 -5.75 1.89
C GLY A 697 27.10 -6.56 2.64
N LEU A 698 26.14 -7.18 1.94
CA LEU A 698 25.16 -8.07 2.56
C LEU A 698 25.67 -9.53 2.62
N PRO A 699 25.19 -10.34 3.58
CA PRO A 699 25.49 -11.77 3.62
C PRO A 699 25.07 -12.52 2.35
N THR A 700 25.76 -13.62 2.03
CA THR A 700 25.36 -14.51 0.93
C THR A 700 23.94 -15.04 1.14
N GLY A 701 23.11 -14.96 0.11
CA GLY A 701 21.70 -15.39 0.15
C GLY A 701 20.72 -14.34 0.71
N ALA A 702 21.20 -13.18 1.16
CA ALA A 702 20.31 -12.09 1.58
C ALA A 702 19.51 -11.54 0.39
N THR A 703 18.24 -11.18 0.65
CA THR A 703 17.40 -10.42 -0.28
C THR A 703 17.69 -8.92 -0.17
N TYR A 704 17.52 -8.19 -1.27
CA TYR A 704 17.83 -6.77 -1.39
C TYR A 704 17.23 -6.16 -2.67
N GLY A 705 17.29 -4.83 -2.76
CA GLY A 705 16.82 -4.09 -3.92
C GLY A 705 15.30 -4.08 -4.03
N LEU A 706 14.79 -3.97 -5.25
CA LEU A 706 13.36 -3.96 -5.54
C LEU A 706 12.88 -5.33 -6.00
N ASN A 707 11.91 -5.92 -5.30
CA ASN A 707 11.30 -7.21 -5.61
C ASN A 707 9.77 -7.08 -5.67
N ILE A 708 9.16 -7.23 -6.84
CA ILE A 708 7.71 -7.11 -7.07
C ILE A 708 7.21 -8.36 -7.77
N SER A 709 6.14 -8.94 -7.25
CA SER A 709 5.44 -10.07 -7.89
C SER A 709 3.93 -9.84 -7.87
N ASN A 710 3.27 -10.23 -8.96
CA ASN A 710 1.81 -10.16 -9.12
C ASN A 710 1.20 -8.76 -8.88
N ALA A 711 1.93 -7.68 -9.14
CA ALA A 711 1.33 -6.35 -9.12
C ALA A 711 0.37 -6.19 -10.32
N THR A 712 -0.84 -5.69 -10.09
CA THR A 712 -1.90 -5.65 -11.11
C THR A 712 -2.63 -4.32 -11.20
N VAL A 713 -3.09 -3.95 -12.39
CA VAL A 713 -4.08 -2.89 -12.58
C VAL A 713 -5.48 -3.51 -12.64
N GLU A 714 -6.45 -2.93 -11.94
CA GLU A 714 -7.83 -3.42 -11.98
C GLU A 714 -8.47 -3.25 -13.35
N ALA A 715 -9.29 -4.23 -13.77
CA ALA A 715 -9.83 -4.33 -15.12
C ALA A 715 -10.77 -3.19 -15.55
N ASP A 716 -11.30 -2.41 -14.61
CA ASP A 716 -12.13 -1.24 -14.85
C ASP A 716 -11.31 0.06 -15.00
N ALA A 717 -9.99 -0.03 -15.15
CA ALA A 717 -9.15 1.14 -15.39
C ALA A 717 -9.66 1.95 -16.59
N SER A 718 -9.73 3.26 -16.42
CA SER A 718 -10.23 4.21 -17.41
C SER A 718 -9.46 5.52 -17.33
N THR A 719 -9.61 6.36 -18.35
CA THR A 719 -9.08 7.73 -18.30
C THR A 719 -9.69 8.56 -17.15
N THR A 720 -10.87 8.16 -16.65
CA THR A 720 -11.59 8.84 -15.56
C THR A 720 -11.09 8.45 -14.18
N ASN A 721 -10.95 7.14 -13.90
CA ASN A 721 -10.52 6.67 -12.57
C ASN A 721 -9.00 6.58 -12.41
N LYS A 722 -8.25 6.66 -13.53
CA LYS A 722 -6.79 6.79 -13.57
C LYS A 722 -6.03 5.72 -12.78
N LYS A 723 -6.61 4.52 -12.68
CA LYS A 723 -5.97 3.37 -12.04
C LYS A 723 -4.71 2.96 -12.80
N ASP A 724 -3.59 2.85 -12.10
CA ASP A 724 -2.30 2.48 -12.70
C ASP A 724 -1.42 1.75 -11.69
N SER A 725 -0.48 0.91 -12.16
CA SER A 725 0.50 0.20 -11.33
C SER A 725 1.88 0.27 -11.93
N GLY A 726 2.88 0.53 -11.10
CA GLY A 726 4.25 0.70 -11.52
C GLY A 726 5.27 0.35 -10.43
N ALA A 727 6.47 -0.04 -10.85
CA ALA A 727 7.55 -0.34 -9.90
C ALA A 727 8.14 0.96 -9.33
N ALA A 728 8.50 1.90 -10.21
CA ALA A 728 9.05 3.18 -9.82
C ALA A 728 8.69 4.29 -10.82
N PHE A 729 8.29 5.45 -10.29
CA PHE A 729 8.04 6.66 -11.06
C PHE A 729 8.85 7.83 -10.49
N ALA A 730 9.75 8.38 -11.30
CA ALA A 730 10.54 9.56 -10.96
C ALA A 730 10.15 10.73 -11.87
N THR A 731 9.73 11.85 -11.28
CA THR A 731 9.40 13.06 -12.03
C THR A 731 10.15 14.29 -11.49
N ASP A 732 10.28 15.31 -12.33
CA ASP A 732 10.91 16.60 -12.05
C ASP A 732 12.44 16.57 -11.91
N ALA A 733 13.04 17.72 -12.21
CA ALA A 733 14.48 17.90 -12.18
C ALA A 733 15.09 17.59 -10.80
N GLY A 734 16.19 16.83 -10.81
CA GLY A 734 16.96 16.48 -9.61
C GLY A 734 16.45 15.25 -8.87
N THR A 735 15.26 14.73 -9.21
CA THR A 735 14.73 13.50 -8.62
C THR A 735 15.52 12.29 -9.11
N VAL A 736 15.97 11.42 -8.18
CA VAL A 736 16.72 10.21 -8.49
C VAL A 736 16.20 9.03 -7.67
N ILE A 737 15.87 7.93 -8.35
CA ILE A 737 15.57 6.64 -7.74
C ILE A 737 16.68 5.66 -8.14
N THR A 738 17.41 5.10 -7.17
CA THR A 738 18.46 4.10 -7.41
C THR A 738 18.03 2.75 -6.83
N ILE A 739 17.82 1.77 -7.71
CA ILE A 739 17.43 0.39 -7.42
C ILE A 739 18.40 -0.62 -8.07
N ASP A 740 19.64 -0.21 -8.30
CA ASP A 740 20.69 -1.02 -8.92
C ASP A 740 20.90 -2.36 -8.20
N ARG A 741 21.46 -3.33 -8.93
CA ARG A 741 21.91 -4.62 -8.38
C ARG A 741 23.34 -4.88 -8.80
N THR A 742 24.05 -5.66 -8.00
CA THR A 742 25.38 -6.18 -8.36
C THR A 742 25.35 -7.25 -9.46
N SER A 743 24.22 -7.94 -9.65
CA SER A 743 24.01 -8.93 -10.72
C SER A 743 22.53 -9.11 -11.08
N THR A 744 22.29 -9.49 -12.33
CA THR A 744 20.94 -9.67 -12.90
C THR A 744 20.36 -11.01 -12.47
N PRO A 745 19.16 -11.03 -11.84
CA PRO A 745 18.46 -12.26 -11.51
C PRO A 745 18.10 -13.10 -12.75
N THR A 746 17.97 -14.41 -12.58
CA THR A 746 17.58 -15.33 -13.68
C THR A 746 16.08 -15.28 -14.01
N THR A 747 15.27 -14.80 -13.08
CA THR A 747 13.82 -14.55 -13.24
C THR A 747 13.51 -13.10 -12.93
N ALA A 748 12.39 -12.60 -13.44
CA ALA A 748 11.95 -11.23 -13.15
C ALA A 748 11.90 -10.96 -11.64
N ASN A 749 12.67 -9.98 -11.17
CA ASN A 749 12.51 -9.45 -9.83
C ASN A 749 11.44 -8.36 -9.78
N ILE A 750 11.06 -7.78 -10.92
CA ILE A 750 9.93 -6.86 -11.03
C ILE A 750 8.94 -7.46 -12.04
N ASP A 751 7.77 -7.92 -11.58
CA ASP A 751 6.69 -8.45 -12.44
C ASP A 751 5.39 -7.66 -12.23
N ILE A 752 4.93 -7.01 -13.31
CA ILE A 752 3.74 -6.14 -13.33
C ILE A 752 2.81 -6.57 -14.46
N THR A 753 1.52 -6.70 -14.14
CA THR A 753 0.48 -6.95 -15.12
C THR A 753 -0.47 -5.76 -15.24
N GLY A 754 -0.45 -5.13 -16.39
CA GLY A 754 -1.36 -4.04 -16.74
C GLY A 754 -2.72 -4.50 -17.25
N THR A 755 -3.51 -3.54 -17.72
CA THR A 755 -4.80 -3.78 -18.37
C THR A 755 -5.06 -2.74 -19.45
N LYS A 756 -5.92 -3.08 -20.43
CA LYS A 756 -6.45 -2.12 -21.38
C LYS A 756 -7.46 -1.20 -20.66
N LEU A 757 -7.44 0.09 -21.00
CA LEU A 757 -8.45 1.02 -20.51
C LEU A 757 -9.82 0.71 -21.14
N THR A 758 -10.90 0.89 -20.38
CA THR A 758 -12.25 0.60 -20.85
C THR A 758 -12.80 1.66 -21.81
N ASP A 759 -12.21 2.85 -21.82
CA ASP A 759 -12.68 4.06 -22.51
C ASP A 759 -11.65 4.65 -23.49
N ALA A 760 -10.50 3.99 -23.67
CA ALA A 760 -9.46 4.42 -24.60
C ALA A 760 -8.67 3.22 -25.15
N ASP A 761 -8.16 3.33 -26.37
CA ASP A 761 -7.27 2.32 -26.96
C ASP A 761 -5.84 2.46 -26.43
N ARG A 762 -5.70 2.36 -25.10
CA ARG A 762 -4.45 2.52 -24.36
C ARG A 762 -4.42 1.53 -23.21
N TYR A 763 -3.24 1.22 -22.71
CA TYR A 763 -3.05 0.35 -21.55
C TYR A 763 -2.57 1.16 -20.34
N ALA A 764 -2.89 0.69 -19.15
CA ALA A 764 -2.28 1.10 -17.89
C ALA A 764 -1.38 -0.03 -17.37
N GLY A 765 -0.45 0.30 -16.48
CA GLY A 765 0.58 -0.61 -15.97
C GLY A 765 1.92 -0.35 -16.65
N PHE A 766 2.99 -0.18 -15.89
CA PHE A 766 4.34 0.04 -16.43
C PHE A 766 5.41 -0.55 -15.53
N GLY A 767 6.61 -0.78 -16.05
CA GLY A 767 7.74 -1.22 -15.22
C GLY A 767 8.38 -0.03 -14.52
N LEU A 768 9.17 0.74 -15.27
CA LEU A 768 9.88 1.93 -14.79
C LEU A 768 9.53 3.13 -15.65
N MET A 769 9.32 4.29 -15.02
CA MET A 769 9.04 5.52 -15.76
C MET A 769 9.75 6.74 -15.18
N ALA A 770 10.44 7.48 -16.04
CA ALA A 770 11.06 8.76 -15.70
C ALA A 770 10.44 9.91 -16.52
N LYS A 771 10.23 11.07 -15.89
CA LYS A 771 9.61 12.24 -16.53
C LYS A 771 10.29 13.56 -16.17
N ASP A 772 10.40 14.47 -17.14
CA ASP A 772 10.76 15.88 -16.96
C ASP A 772 11.96 16.13 -16.01
N GLY A 773 13.06 15.42 -16.25
CA GLY A 773 14.30 15.54 -15.48
C GLY A 773 14.47 14.52 -14.35
N GLY A 774 13.45 13.71 -14.06
CA GLY A 774 13.54 12.57 -13.15
C GLY A 774 14.46 11.49 -13.70
N LYS A 775 15.15 10.76 -12.82
CA LYS A 775 16.09 9.70 -13.19
C LYS A 775 15.87 8.43 -12.40
N ILE A 776 15.95 7.29 -13.08
CA ILE A 776 15.92 5.96 -12.45
C ILE A 776 17.19 5.20 -12.84
N SER A 777 17.99 4.80 -11.86
CA SER A 777 19.09 3.84 -12.05
C SER A 777 18.61 2.46 -11.61
N ALA A 778 18.54 1.52 -12.54
CA ALA A 778 18.03 0.17 -12.33
C ALA A 778 18.98 -0.88 -12.95
N LYS A 779 20.28 -0.65 -12.83
CA LYS A 779 21.31 -1.55 -13.38
C LYS A 779 21.13 -2.97 -12.89
N ASN A 780 21.33 -3.92 -13.81
CA ASN A 780 21.22 -5.34 -13.53
C ASN A 780 19.86 -5.78 -12.93
N ASN A 781 18.77 -5.07 -13.20
CA ASN A 781 17.43 -5.55 -12.85
C ASN A 781 16.80 -6.35 -13.98
N TYR A 782 15.92 -7.29 -13.63
CA TYR A 782 15.01 -7.96 -14.56
C TYR A 782 13.60 -7.41 -14.34
N VAL A 783 13.17 -6.55 -15.26
CA VAL A 783 11.83 -5.97 -15.35
C VAL A 783 10.98 -6.76 -16.33
N LYS A 784 9.83 -7.26 -15.89
CA LYS A 784 8.82 -7.92 -16.72
C LYS A 784 7.49 -7.19 -16.62
N VAL A 785 6.91 -6.87 -17.76
CA VAL A 785 5.59 -6.24 -17.84
C VAL A 785 4.72 -7.00 -18.84
N SER A 786 3.51 -7.37 -18.40
CA SER A 786 2.51 -8.04 -19.23
C SER A 786 1.27 -7.18 -19.36
N ASN A 787 0.71 -7.02 -20.56
CA ASN A 787 -0.49 -6.21 -20.86
C ASN A 787 -0.43 -4.77 -20.29
N GLY A 788 0.77 -4.23 -20.08
CA GLY A 788 0.99 -2.85 -19.62
C GLY A 788 1.16 -1.88 -20.77
N SER A 789 1.16 -0.58 -20.44
CA SER A 789 1.49 0.50 -21.36
C SER A 789 2.92 0.39 -21.90
N THR A 790 3.89 0.04 -21.03
CA THR A 790 5.31 -0.05 -21.40
C THR A 790 6.14 -0.81 -20.37
N GLY A 791 7.26 -1.41 -20.81
CA GLY A 791 8.27 -1.95 -19.91
C GLY A 791 9.04 -0.83 -19.21
N VAL A 792 9.67 0.03 -20.00
CA VAL A 792 10.48 1.16 -19.51
C VAL A 792 10.21 2.40 -20.35
N ALA A 793 9.95 3.53 -19.69
CA ALA A 793 9.74 4.81 -20.37
C ALA A 793 10.55 5.98 -19.78
N SER A 794 10.96 6.88 -20.65
CA SER A 794 11.70 8.10 -20.30
C SER A 794 11.20 9.28 -21.15
N ILE A 795 10.46 10.20 -20.54
CA ILE A 795 9.67 11.21 -21.27
C ILE A 795 10.05 12.60 -20.79
N GLY A 796 10.47 13.47 -21.71
CA GLY A 796 10.77 14.86 -21.41
C GLY A 796 12.25 15.13 -21.14
N SER A 797 12.58 16.42 -21.07
CA SER A 797 13.97 16.86 -21.09
C SER A 797 14.73 16.40 -19.85
N ASN A 798 15.95 15.91 -20.06
CA ASN A 798 16.86 15.39 -19.02
C ASN A 798 16.33 14.19 -18.22
N ALA A 799 15.19 13.60 -18.62
CA ALA A 799 14.71 12.35 -18.05
C ALA A 799 15.59 11.18 -18.49
N ASN A 800 15.84 10.23 -17.58
CA ASN A 800 16.68 9.07 -17.88
C ASN A 800 16.25 7.82 -17.11
N VAL A 801 16.31 6.65 -17.78
CA VAL A 801 16.29 5.34 -17.11
C VAL A 801 17.51 4.54 -17.54
N ASP A 802 18.29 4.05 -16.58
CA ASP A 802 19.48 3.24 -16.81
C ASP A 802 19.21 1.76 -16.47
N MET A 803 19.18 0.92 -17.49
CA MET A 803 18.99 -0.53 -17.43
C MET A 803 20.27 -1.31 -17.78
N THR A 804 21.45 -0.68 -17.65
CA THR A 804 22.74 -1.31 -18.00
C THR A 804 22.88 -2.69 -17.35
N GLY A 805 23.23 -3.71 -18.15
CA GLY A 805 23.38 -5.11 -17.72
C GLY A 805 22.09 -5.84 -17.35
N GLY A 806 20.94 -5.14 -17.35
CA GLY A 806 19.64 -5.67 -16.96
C GLY A 806 18.92 -6.48 -18.05
N THR A 807 17.69 -6.87 -17.74
CA THR A 807 16.74 -7.49 -18.68
C THR A 807 15.41 -6.77 -18.64
N VAL A 808 14.85 -6.45 -19.80
CA VAL A 808 13.47 -5.99 -19.96
C VAL A 808 12.70 -7.03 -20.75
N GLU A 809 11.67 -7.61 -20.16
CA GLU A 809 10.71 -8.49 -20.82
C GLU A 809 9.36 -7.81 -20.92
N TYR A 810 8.84 -7.72 -22.14
CA TYR A 810 7.55 -7.08 -22.36
C TYR A 810 6.65 -7.96 -23.23
N LYS A 811 5.46 -8.26 -22.70
CA LYS A 811 4.39 -8.97 -23.39
C LYS A 811 3.17 -8.07 -23.48
N GLY A 812 2.80 -7.58 -24.65
CA GLY A 812 1.63 -6.71 -24.75
C GLY A 812 1.41 -6.14 -26.15
N ASN A 813 0.61 -5.08 -26.24
CA ASN A 813 0.34 -4.36 -27.49
C ASN A 813 1.03 -2.98 -27.55
N GLY A 814 1.82 -2.62 -26.53
CA GLY A 814 2.50 -1.32 -26.40
C GLY A 814 3.98 -1.35 -26.76
N TYR A 815 4.67 -0.27 -26.40
CA TYR A 815 6.13 -0.15 -26.55
C TYR A 815 6.85 -0.79 -25.36
N ALA A 816 7.79 -1.70 -25.60
CA ALA A 816 8.64 -2.27 -24.56
C ALA A 816 9.56 -1.19 -23.96
N LEU A 817 10.19 -0.39 -24.83
CA LEU A 817 11.00 0.77 -24.47
C LEU A 817 10.44 2.02 -25.17
N TYR A 818 10.16 3.07 -24.40
CA TYR A 818 9.63 4.31 -24.96
C TYR A 818 10.39 5.54 -24.46
N ALA A 819 11.07 6.24 -25.37
CA ALA A 819 11.77 7.48 -25.06
C ALA A 819 11.27 8.61 -25.97
N ALA A 820 10.93 9.76 -25.37
CA ALA A 820 10.34 10.89 -26.10
C ALA A 820 10.78 12.23 -25.51
N ASN A 821 10.65 13.30 -26.31
CA ASN A 821 10.90 14.68 -25.89
C ASN A 821 12.28 14.88 -25.23
N THR A 822 13.33 14.30 -25.82
CA THR A 822 14.72 14.28 -25.32
C THR A 822 15.00 13.47 -24.04
N GLY A 823 14.02 12.68 -23.58
CA GLY A 823 14.25 11.63 -22.59
C GLY A 823 15.14 10.51 -23.18
N THR A 824 15.88 9.83 -22.32
CA THR A 824 16.83 8.77 -22.72
C THR A 824 16.68 7.48 -21.93
N ILE A 825 17.04 6.36 -22.54
CA ILE A 825 17.11 5.05 -21.87
C ILE A 825 18.48 4.43 -22.17
N ASP A 826 19.17 3.88 -21.17
CA ASP A 826 20.41 3.14 -21.37
C ASP A 826 20.16 1.63 -21.27
N MET A 827 20.40 0.89 -22.35
CA MET A 827 20.29 -0.56 -22.45
C MET A 827 21.67 -1.21 -22.70
N SER A 828 22.76 -0.55 -22.29
CA SER A 828 24.11 -1.06 -22.51
C SER A 828 24.31 -2.44 -21.86
N ASN A 829 24.79 -3.42 -22.61
CA ASN A 829 24.96 -4.82 -22.19
C ASN A 829 23.66 -5.47 -21.65
N ALA A 830 22.49 -4.93 -21.95
CA ALA A 830 21.21 -5.43 -21.48
C ALA A 830 20.57 -6.42 -22.47
N LYS A 831 19.55 -7.14 -22.00
CA LYS A 831 18.71 -8.04 -22.80
C LYS A 831 17.28 -7.50 -22.92
N LEU A 832 16.76 -7.43 -24.13
CA LEU A 832 15.35 -7.11 -24.41
C LEU A 832 14.63 -8.37 -24.89
N ILE A 833 13.53 -8.74 -24.23
CA ILE A 833 12.69 -9.89 -24.56
C ILE A 833 11.31 -9.37 -24.96
N LEU A 834 10.83 -9.76 -26.14
CA LEU A 834 9.57 -9.27 -26.70
C LEU A 834 8.60 -10.42 -26.96
N ASP A 835 7.37 -10.31 -26.46
CA ASP A 835 6.27 -11.27 -26.62
C ASP A 835 4.95 -10.57 -26.96
N GLY A 836 3.93 -11.35 -27.33
CA GLY A 836 2.63 -10.85 -27.77
C GLY A 836 2.77 -10.02 -29.05
N SER A 837 2.22 -8.82 -29.02
CA SER A 837 2.21 -7.87 -30.13
C SER A 837 3.08 -6.66 -29.80
N ALA A 838 4.18 -6.84 -29.08
CA ALA A 838 5.02 -5.74 -28.62
C ALA A 838 5.63 -4.94 -29.78
N ILE A 839 5.84 -3.64 -29.55
CA ILE A 839 6.81 -2.85 -30.31
C ILE A 839 8.06 -2.70 -29.43
N GLY A 840 9.25 -3.02 -29.92
CA GLY A 840 10.49 -2.85 -29.17
C GLY A 840 10.72 -1.39 -28.81
N TYR A 841 10.93 -0.55 -29.83
CA TYR A 841 11.08 0.90 -29.69
C TYR A 841 10.83 1.66 -31.00
N GLU A 842 10.68 2.99 -30.89
CA GLU A 842 10.51 3.90 -32.02
C GLU A 842 11.79 4.67 -32.35
N LYS A 843 11.98 4.99 -33.64
CA LYS A 843 13.00 5.92 -34.13
C LYS A 843 12.43 6.80 -35.24
N VAL A 844 12.76 8.09 -35.19
CA VAL A 844 12.62 8.98 -36.35
C VAL A 844 13.95 9.00 -37.10
N TYR A 845 13.95 8.68 -38.39
CA TYR A 845 15.18 8.62 -39.18
C TYR A 845 15.90 9.98 -39.21
N GLY A 846 17.23 9.96 -39.23
CA GLY A 846 18.06 11.17 -39.17
C GLY A 846 18.19 11.80 -37.77
N THR A 847 17.41 11.34 -36.78
CA THR A 847 17.59 11.72 -35.38
C THR A 847 18.43 10.69 -34.63
N ALA A 848 19.16 11.14 -33.61
CA ALA A 848 19.88 10.23 -32.71
C ALA A 848 18.86 9.31 -32.00
N LEU A 849 19.16 8.01 -31.92
CA LEU A 849 18.31 7.07 -31.19
C LEU A 849 18.36 7.44 -29.69
N PRO A 850 17.23 7.74 -29.03
CA PRO A 850 17.21 8.11 -27.62
C PRO A 850 17.45 6.93 -26.66
N ILE A 851 17.72 5.74 -27.22
CA ILE A 851 18.02 4.52 -26.48
C ILE A 851 19.47 4.13 -26.80
N THR A 852 20.31 4.06 -25.77
CA THR A 852 21.67 3.55 -25.91
C THR A 852 21.63 2.03 -25.95
N THR A 853 22.13 1.43 -27.03
CA THR A 853 21.97 0.00 -27.35
C THR A 853 23.30 -0.75 -27.43
N THR A 854 24.38 -0.19 -26.87
CA THR A 854 25.72 -0.78 -26.90
C THR A 854 25.72 -2.19 -26.34
N ASN A 855 26.08 -3.20 -27.14
CA ASN A 855 26.03 -4.63 -26.78
C ASN A 855 24.66 -5.13 -26.30
N MET A 856 23.57 -4.43 -26.60
CA MET A 856 22.22 -4.90 -26.28
C MET A 856 21.91 -6.14 -27.12
N SER A 857 21.28 -7.14 -26.51
CA SER A 857 20.74 -8.33 -27.19
C SER A 857 19.22 -8.31 -27.21
N ILE A 858 18.61 -8.82 -28.28
CA ILE A 858 17.15 -8.92 -28.41
C ILE A 858 16.75 -10.39 -28.63
N HIS A 859 15.70 -10.82 -27.94
CA HIS A 859 15.10 -12.13 -28.10
C HIS A 859 13.58 -12.03 -28.29
N ILE A 860 13.05 -12.73 -29.30
CA ILE A 860 11.66 -12.64 -29.74
C ILE A 860 10.92 -13.95 -29.42
N LYS A 861 9.79 -13.84 -28.73
CA LYS A 861 8.94 -14.98 -28.34
C LYS A 861 7.68 -15.13 -29.20
N SER A 862 7.31 -14.09 -29.95
CA SER A 862 6.09 -14.06 -30.75
C SER A 862 6.33 -13.48 -32.14
N LYS A 863 5.68 -14.07 -33.14
CA LYS A 863 5.71 -13.61 -34.53
C LYS A 863 5.00 -12.26 -34.75
N ASP A 864 4.17 -11.81 -33.82
CA ASP A 864 3.43 -10.54 -33.94
C ASP A 864 4.20 -9.32 -33.40
N VAL A 865 5.44 -9.55 -32.96
CA VAL A 865 6.35 -8.51 -32.45
C VAL A 865 6.90 -7.67 -33.60
N THR A 866 7.03 -6.37 -33.36
CA THR A 866 7.83 -5.45 -34.18
C THR A 866 9.01 -4.92 -33.38
N VAL A 867 10.25 -5.11 -33.82
CA VAL A 867 11.44 -4.65 -33.08
C VAL A 867 11.59 -3.14 -33.16
N LEU A 868 11.59 -2.58 -34.37
CA LEU A 868 11.75 -1.15 -34.61
C LEU A 868 10.54 -0.56 -35.35
N SER A 869 9.93 0.49 -34.79
CA SER A 869 9.05 1.38 -35.56
C SER A 869 9.86 2.55 -36.09
N LEU A 870 9.98 2.69 -37.41
CA LEU A 870 10.82 3.70 -38.07
C LEU A 870 9.97 4.67 -38.90
N LYS A 871 10.17 5.97 -38.69
CA LYS A 871 9.47 7.04 -39.44
C LYS A 871 10.41 7.81 -40.34
N ASN A 872 9.95 8.13 -41.56
CA ASN A 872 10.56 9.05 -42.52
C ASN A 872 12.01 8.70 -42.93
N ALA A 873 12.27 7.43 -43.26
CA ALA A 873 13.58 6.98 -43.74
C ALA A 873 13.94 7.60 -45.11
N THR A 874 14.91 8.51 -45.12
CA THR A 874 15.33 9.23 -46.33
C THR A 874 16.48 8.56 -47.08
N ALA A 875 17.18 7.59 -46.46
CA ALA A 875 18.22 6.82 -47.13
C ALA A 875 17.65 5.59 -47.86
N PRO A 876 18.26 5.18 -48.99
CA PRO A 876 17.85 3.97 -49.70
C PRO A 876 18.03 2.70 -48.86
N LEU A 877 17.07 1.78 -48.98
CA LEU A 877 17.15 0.44 -48.40
C LEU A 877 17.30 -0.58 -49.53
N ASN A 878 18.45 -1.25 -49.61
CA ASN A 878 18.73 -2.26 -50.63
C ASN A 878 18.55 -3.67 -50.06
N VAL A 879 17.89 -4.57 -50.80
CA VAL A 879 17.71 -5.95 -50.33
C VAL A 879 19.05 -6.66 -50.12
N SER A 880 20.04 -6.48 -51.00
CA SER A 880 21.36 -7.15 -50.86
C SER A 880 22.15 -6.80 -49.60
N SER A 881 21.78 -5.74 -48.86
CA SER A 881 22.42 -5.31 -47.61
C SER A 881 21.42 -5.15 -46.46
N LEU A 882 20.21 -5.68 -46.61
CA LEU A 882 19.06 -5.38 -45.78
C LEU A 882 19.31 -5.62 -44.29
N SER A 883 19.85 -6.79 -43.96
CA SER A 883 20.17 -7.20 -42.59
C SER A 883 21.08 -6.18 -41.90
N THR A 884 22.21 -5.88 -42.52
CA THR A 884 23.21 -4.96 -41.96
C THR A 884 22.66 -3.54 -41.84
N THR A 885 21.93 -3.06 -42.84
CA THR A 885 21.33 -1.72 -42.81
C THR A 885 20.28 -1.58 -41.71
N LEU A 886 19.37 -2.56 -41.56
CA LEU A 886 18.34 -2.53 -40.53
C LEU A 886 18.90 -2.70 -39.12
N ASN A 887 19.91 -3.55 -38.92
CA ASN A 887 20.63 -3.63 -37.66
C ASN A 887 21.24 -2.27 -37.29
N GLY A 888 21.88 -1.60 -38.26
CA GLY A 888 22.41 -0.24 -38.07
C GLY A 888 21.33 0.80 -37.77
N TRP A 889 20.18 0.74 -38.44
CA TRP A 889 19.05 1.64 -38.17
C TRP A 889 18.42 1.40 -36.80
N ALA A 890 18.30 0.15 -36.37
CA ALA A 890 17.85 -0.26 -35.05
C ALA A 890 18.90 0.02 -33.97
N GLY A 891 20.16 0.26 -34.34
CA GLY A 891 21.26 0.51 -33.41
C GLY A 891 21.78 -0.76 -32.73
N ILE A 892 21.58 -1.94 -33.32
CA ILE A 892 21.99 -3.23 -32.72
C ILE A 892 23.15 -3.85 -33.50
N ALA A 893 24.00 -4.60 -32.79
CA ALA A 893 25.19 -5.23 -33.36
C ALA A 893 24.89 -6.52 -34.14
N ALA A 894 23.78 -7.20 -33.80
CA ALA A 894 23.38 -8.47 -34.40
C ALA A 894 21.86 -8.57 -34.51
N THR A 895 21.39 -9.39 -35.44
CA THR A 895 19.98 -9.68 -35.64
C THR A 895 19.39 -10.37 -34.40
N PRO A 896 18.14 -10.05 -34.00
CA PRO A 896 17.49 -10.70 -32.87
C PRO A 896 17.47 -12.23 -32.98
N THR A 897 17.55 -12.89 -31.82
CA THR A 897 17.24 -14.33 -31.71
C THR A 897 15.73 -14.51 -31.53
N TYR A 898 15.20 -15.69 -31.82
CA TYR A 898 13.77 -15.95 -31.69
C TYR A 898 13.46 -17.39 -31.28
N ASP A 899 12.32 -17.61 -30.64
CA ASP A 899 11.76 -18.93 -30.34
C ASP A 899 11.19 -19.58 -31.61
N THR A 900 11.11 -20.92 -31.64
CA THR A 900 10.46 -21.64 -32.73
C THR A 900 9.00 -21.20 -32.88
N GLY A 901 8.57 -20.90 -34.10
CA GLY A 901 7.24 -20.35 -34.40
C GLY A 901 7.17 -18.81 -34.39
N ALA A 902 8.25 -18.13 -33.99
CA ALA A 902 8.34 -16.67 -34.02
C ALA A 902 9.11 -16.12 -35.24
N GLU A 903 9.39 -16.94 -36.26
CA GLU A 903 10.25 -16.61 -37.41
C GLU A 903 9.73 -15.41 -38.23
N ASN A 904 8.41 -15.14 -38.18
CA ASN A 904 7.74 -14.09 -38.95
C ASN A 904 7.63 -12.74 -38.22
N TYR A 905 8.33 -12.58 -37.08
CA TYR A 905 8.43 -11.29 -36.38
C TYR A 905 8.88 -10.16 -37.31
N LYS A 906 8.47 -8.93 -37.03
CA LYS A 906 8.88 -7.78 -37.84
C LYS A 906 10.13 -7.16 -37.24
N MET A 907 11.24 -7.21 -37.97
CA MET A 907 12.47 -6.50 -37.62
C MET A 907 12.25 -4.98 -37.68
N ALA A 908 11.49 -4.50 -38.67
CA ALA A 908 11.07 -3.12 -38.73
C ALA A 908 9.69 -2.94 -39.36
N ALA A 909 8.92 -2.01 -38.80
CA ALA A 909 7.78 -1.38 -39.47
C ALA A 909 8.20 0.05 -39.89
N ILE A 910 8.19 0.32 -41.19
CA ILE A 910 8.69 1.57 -41.76
C ILE A 910 7.52 2.33 -42.39
N ASP A 911 7.30 3.56 -41.92
CA ASP A 911 6.37 4.50 -42.55
C ASP A 911 7.12 5.67 -43.17
N GLY A 912 7.18 5.69 -44.50
CA GLY A 912 7.95 6.67 -45.26
C GLY A 912 9.34 6.15 -45.54
N LEU A 913 9.58 5.68 -46.77
CA LEU A 913 10.89 5.23 -47.24
C LEU A 913 11.15 5.76 -48.66
N SER A 914 12.20 6.57 -48.82
CA SER A 914 12.47 7.29 -50.08
C SER A 914 12.77 6.38 -51.27
N ALA A 915 13.42 5.24 -51.03
CA ALA A 915 13.74 4.23 -52.02
C ALA A 915 13.89 2.85 -51.37
N TYR A 916 13.10 1.88 -51.83
CA TYR A 916 13.16 0.49 -51.42
C TYR A 916 13.60 -0.37 -52.61
N ASN A 917 14.89 -0.65 -52.71
CA ASN A 917 15.50 -1.22 -53.91
C ASN A 917 15.67 -2.73 -53.80
N ILE A 918 15.06 -3.44 -54.73
CA ILE A 918 15.22 -4.89 -54.91
C ILE A 918 16.31 -5.11 -55.95
N ASN A 919 17.55 -5.17 -55.47
CA ASN A 919 18.77 -5.25 -56.28
C ASN A 919 19.36 -6.67 -56.37
N GLN A 920 18.60 -7.68 -55.96
CA GLN A 920 18.89 -9.10 -56.11
C GLN A 920 17.61 -9.85 -56.49
N ASP A 921 17.75 -11.08 -56.99
CA ASP A 921 16.59 -11.91 -57.29
C ASP A 921 15.91 -12.38 -56.00
N ILE A 922 14.59 -12.45 -56.00
CA ILE A 922 13.78 -12.89 -54.85
C ILE A 922 12.91 -14.06 -55.28
N ASN A 923 13.03 -15.17 -54.55
CA ASN A 923 12.14 -16.30 -54.67
C ASN A 923 11.39 -16.51 -53.36
N ARG A 924 10.11 -16.13 -53.34
CA ARG A 924 9.27 -16.23 -52.14
C ARG A 924 9.02 -17.68 -51.72
N LYS A 925 9.11 -18.65 -52.64
CA LYS A 925 8.98 -20.08 -52.34
C LYS A 925 10.17 -20.59 -51.53
N ASP A 926 11.38 -20.16 -51.88
CA ASP A 926 12.59 -20.52 -51.11
C ASP A 926 12.52 -19.95 -49.70
N VAL A 927 11.92 -18.76 -49.54
CA VAL A 927 11.66 -18.20 -48.20
C VAL A 927 10.62 -19.02 -47.45
N ALA A 928 9.51 -19.42 -48.08
CA ALA A 928 8.50 -20.29 -47.44
C ALA A 928 9.11 -21.64 -47.00
N ALA A 929 9.95 -22.24 -47.84
CA ALA A 929 10.65 -23.48 -47.56
C ALA A 929 11.80 -23.35 -46.54
N GLY A 930 12.18 -22.12 -46.14
CA GLY A 930 13.28 -21.87 -45.21
C GLY A 930 14.67 -22.06 -45.81
N THR A 931 14.81 -22.05 -47.15
CA THR A 931 16.08 -22.27 -47.87
C THR A 931 16.67 -21.00 -48.47
N ALA A 932 15.97 -19.86 -48.39
CA ALA A 932 16.46 -18.58 -48.90
C ALA A 932 17.57 -17.96 -48.03
N ASP A 933 18.33 -17.03 -48.61
CA ASP A 933 19.34 -16.25 -47.89
C ASP A 933 18.70 -15.29 -46.86
N ALA A 934 19.52 -14.82 -45.92
CA ALA A 934 19.07 -14.00 -44.80
C ALA A 934 18.37 -12.69 -45.23
N ASN A 935 18.82 -12.06 -46.32
CA ASN A 935 18.22 -10.81 -46.79
C ASN A 935 16.88 -11.06 -47.48
N SER A 936 16.77 -12.13 -48.27
CA SER A 936 15.50 -12.56 -48.87
C SER A 936 14.47 -12.94 -47.79
N ASN A 937 14.89 -13.67 -46.75
CA ASN A 937 14.04 -13.97 -45.60
C ASN A 937 13.52 -12.68 -44.93
N MET A 938 14.41 -11.72 -44.67
CA MET A 938 14.05 -10.47 -44.02
C MET A 938 13.16 -9.56 -44.87
N PHE A 939 13.38 -9.55 -46.19
CA PHE A 939 12.53 -8.85 -47.15
C PHE A 939 11.10 -9.39 -47.16
N VAL A 940 10.95 -10.72 -47.17
CA VAL A 940 9.65 -11.38 -47.31
C VAL A 940 8.89 -11.53 -45.98
N ARG A 941 9.58 -11.89 -44.89
CA ARG A 941 8.95 -12.22 -43.59
C ARG A 941 8.99 -11.08 -42.59
N ASN A 942 10.14 -10.39 -42.48
CA ASN A 942 10.44 -9.58 -41.29
C ASN A 942 10.32 -8.07 -41.49
N LEU A 943 9.68 -7.61 -42.56
CA LEU A 943 9.46 -6.19 -42.82
C LEU A 943 7.99 -5.88 -43.05
N LEU A 944 7.59 -4.73 -42.53
CA LEU A 944 6.36 -4.03 -42.89
C LEU A 944 6.76 -2.66 -43.40
N VAL A 945 6.43 -2.33 -44.65
CA VAL A 945 6.80 -1.05 -45.26
C VAL A 945 5.55 -0.43 -45.87
N GLN A 946 5.31 0.84 -45.57
CA GLN A 946 4.29 1.66 -46.19
C GLN A 946 4.85 3.02 -46.59
N ARG A 947 4.16 3.71 -47.51
CA ARG A 947 4.56 5.02 -48.05
C ARG A 947 6.00 4.97 -48.57
N ALA A 948 6.23 4.10 -49.56
CA ALA A 948 7.57 3.88 -50.11
C ALA A 948 7.59 3.74 -51.63
N LYS A 949 8.76 3.99 -52.21
CA LYS A 949 9.05 3.76 -53.64
C LYS A 949 9.81 2.45 -53.82
N VAL A 950 9.09 1.38 -54.16
CA VAL A 950 9.69 0.07 -54.47
C VAL A 950 10.31 0.11 -55.86
N ASN A 951 11.60 -0.18 -55.97
CA ASN A 951 12.34 -0.18 -57.24
C ASN A 951 12.92 -1.57 -57.49
N LEU A 952 12.41 -2.29 -58.49
CA LEU A 952 13.03 -3.54 -58.96
C LEU A 952 14.16 -3.20 -59.93
N ALA A 953 15.40 -3.55 -59.56
CA ALA A 953 16.59 -3.20 -60.33
C ALA A 953 16.65 -3.93 -61.68
N ALA A 954 17.44 -3.37 -62.62
CA ALA A 954 17.55 -3.91 -63.97
C ALA A 954 18.00 -5.38 -63.95
N SER A 955 17.36 -6.20 -64.78
CA SER A 955 17.62 -7.64 -64.89
C SER A 955 17.44 -8.45 -63.60
N LYS A 956 16.66 -7.96 -62.62
CA LYS A 956 16.30 -8.70 -61.40
C LYS A 956 14.86 -9.20 -61.43
N ASN A 957 14.62 -10.34 -60.81
CA ASN A 957 13.36 -11.04 -60.87
C ASN A 957 12.78 -11.31 -59.47
N VAL A 958 11.46 -11.17 -59.34
CA VAL A 958 10.71 -11.55 -58.14
C VAL A 958 9.74 -12.66 -58.51
N THR A 959 9.89 -13.83 -57.91
CA THR A 959 9.06 -15.02 -58.19
C THR A 959 8.25 -15.43 -56.95
N ALA A 960 6.96 -15.69 -57.15
CA ALA A 960 5.99 -16.05 -56.12
C ALA A 960 5.07 -17.17 -56.66
N TYR A 961 5.61 -18.37 -56.82
CA TYR A 961 4.86 -19.58 -57.18
C TYR A 961 4.48 -20.35 -55.91
N LEU A 962 3.38 -19.95 -55.27
CA LEU A 962 3.05 -20.36 -53.91
C LEU A 962 1.78 -21.21 -53.87
N ASN A 963 1.78 -22.24 -53.01
CA ASN A 963 0.57 -23.00 -52.64
C ASN A 963 0.03 -22.51 -51.27
N THR A 964 -1.07 -23.12 -50.82
CA THR A 964 -1.72 -22.79 -49.54
C THR A 964 -0.80 -23.01 -48.32
N ALA A 965 0.06 -24.03 -48.33
CA ALA A 965 1.01 -24.29 -47.25
C ALA A 965 2.13 -23.25 -47.20
N ASP A 966 2.63 -22.85 -48.37
CA ASP A 966 3.62 -21.77 -48.50
C ASP A 966 3.05 -20.45 -47.97
N LEU A 967 1.82 -20.12 -48.36
CA LEU A 967 1.09 -18.93 -47.88
C LEU A 967 0.90 -18.94 -46.36
N THR A 968 0.52 -20.09 -45.79
CA THR A 968 0.38 -20.28 -44.34
C THR A 968 1.72 -20.07 -43.62
N SER A 969 2.83 -20.60 -44.16
CA SER A 969 4.16 -20.40 -43.57
C SER A 969 4.60 -18.93 -43.59
N LEU A 970 4.15 -18.14 -44.56
CA LEU A 970 4.50 -16.73 -44.70
C LEU A 970 3.53 -15.79 -43.99
N ASP A 971 2.50 -16.31 -43.31
CA ASP A 971 1.38 -15.53 -42.77
C ASP A 971 0.73 -14.62 -43.84
N SER A 972 0.54 -15.14 -45.05
CA SER A 972 -0.11 -14.45 -46.16
C SER A 972 -1.34 -15.21 -46.66
N THR A 973 -2.28 -14.49 -47.26
CA THR A 973 -3.47 -15.06 -47.92
C THR A 973 -3.48 -14.81 -49.44
N THR A 974 -2.49 -14.08 -49.97
CA THR A 974 -2.42 -13.68 -51.38
C THR A 974 -1.07 -14.01 -52.00
N VAL A 975 -1.06 -14.32 -53.30
CA VAL A 975 0.15 -14.61 -54.07
C VAL A 975 0.61 -13.34 -54.76
N VAL A 976 1.08 -12.37 -53.98
CA VAL A 976 1.56 -11.09 -54.52
C VAL A 976 3.08 -11.09 -54.57
N GLY A 977 3.60 -10.76 -55.76
CA GLY A 977 5.04 -10.66 -56.01
C GLY A 977 5.63 -9.43 -55.33
N LEU A 978 5.05 -8.25 -55.63
CA LEU A 978 5.35 -6.98 -54.97
C LEU A 978 4.06 -6.25 -54.58
N ASP A 979 4.05 -5.74 -53.36
CA ASP A 979 2.99 -4.94 -52.80
C ASP A 979 3.54 -3.64 -52.18
N MET A 980 2.74 -2.57 -52.22
CA MET A 980 3.02 -1.37 -51.45
C MET A 980 1.73 -0.62 -51.12
N SER A 981 1.59 -0.20 -49.87
CA SER A 981 0.46 0.62 -49.43
C SER A 981 0.94 2.01 -49.01
N SER A 982 0.09 3.01 -49.25
CA SER A 982 0.25 4.36 -48.72
C SER A 982 0.00 4.40 -47.21
N SER A 983 0.12 5.58 -46.62
CA SER A 983 -0.18 5.81 -45.20
C SER A 983 -0.96 7.10 -45.01
N ALA A 984 -1.57 7.26 -43.83
CA ALA A 984 -2.18 8.53 -43.43
C ALA A 984 -1.17 9.71 -43.41
N ASN A 985 0.13 9.44 -43.48
CA ASN A 985 1.20 10.42 -43.52
C ASN A 985 1.66 10.76 -44.95
N ALA A 986 1.02 10.21 -46.00
CA ALA A 986 1.36 10.52 -47.39
C ALA A 986 0.87 11.92 -47.79
N VAL A 987 1.72 12.67 -48.48
CA VAL A 987 1.36 14.01 -49.00
C VAL A 987 0.83 13.95 -50.44
N GLY A 988 0.98 12.81 -51.11
CA GLY A 988 0.38 12.56 -52.41
C GLY A 988 0.73 11.18 -52.97
N ARG A 989 0.11 10.81 -54.10
CA ARG A 989 0.32 9.53 -54.79
C ARG A 989 1.80 9.24 -55.10
N SER A 990 2.63 10.27 -55.22
CA SER A 990 4.06 10.12 -55.52
C SER A 990 4.87 9.49 -54.38
N ASP A 991 4.35 9.43 -53.15
CA ASP A 991 5.06 8.85 -52.01
C ASP A 991 5.06 7.31 -52.02
N THR A 992 4.14 6.73 -52.78
CA THR A 992 3.93 5.28 -52.88
C THR A 992 4.05 4.86 -54.35
N GLN A 993 5.05 4.06 -54.71
CA GLN A 993 5.29 3.65 -56.10
C GLN A 993 5.84 2.23 -56.19
N ILE A 994 5.56 1.56 -57.31
CA ILE A 994 6.27 0.35 -57.75
C ILE A 994 6.88 0.64 -59.13
N ASN A 995 8.20 0.63 -59.21
CA ASN A 995 8.98 0.93 -60.40
C ASN A 995 9.74 -0.32 -60.87
N LEU A 996 9.59 -0.69 -62.14
CA LEU A 996 10.28 -1.83 -62.76
C LEU A 996 11.33 -1.30 -63.75
N ALA A 997 12.60 -1.57 -63.49
CA ALA A 997 13.67 -1.20 -64.41
C ALA A 997 13.71 -2.12 -65.64
N ALA A 998 14.42 -1.68 -66.69
CA ALA A 998 14.55 -2.45 -67.93
C ALA A 998 15.09 -3.87 -67.66
N GLY A 999 14.44 -4.87 -68.29
CA GLY A 999 14.82 -6.28 -68.16
C GLY A 999 14.45 -6.95 -66.83
N SER A 1000 13.78 -6.25 -65.91
CA SER A 1000 13.26 -6.86 -64.67
C SER A 1000 11.93 -7.57 -64.89
N SER A 1001 11.58 -8.53 -64.03
CA SER A 1001 10.29 -9.23 -64.09
C SER A 1001 9.72 -9.57 -62.71
N VAL A 1002 8.38 -9.59 -62.63
CA VAL A 1002 7.65 -10.06 -61.45
C VAL A 1002 6.68 -11.15 -61.91
N ASN A 1003 6.86 -12.36 -61.39
CA ASN A 1003 6.08 -13.53 -61.74
C ASN A 1003 5.42 -14.08 -60.48
N ALA A 1004 4.10 -14.01 -60.43
CA ALA A 1004 3.31 -14.53 -59.32
C ALA A 1004 2.24 -15.48 -59.87
N ASP A 1005 2.11 -16.65 -59.27
CA ASP A 1005 1.11 -17.65 -59.66
C ASP A 1005 0.77 -18.58 -58.49
N ARG A 1006 -0.52 -18.94 -58.39
CA ARG A 1006 -0.96 -19.90 -57.38
C ARG A 1006 -0.86 -21.31 -57.96
N VAL A 1007 -0.09 -22.18 -57.31
CA VAL A 1007 0.19 -23.53 -57.83
C VAL A 1007 -0.77 -24.61 -57.33
N ASP A 1008 -1.80 -24.23 -56.55
CA ASP A 1008 -2.88 -25.08 -56.06
C ASP A 1008 -4.26 -24.39 -56.16
N ALA A 1009 -5.33 -25.12 -55.85
CA ALA A 1009 -6.68 -24.55 -55.82
C ALA A 1009 -6.88 -23.67 -54.58
N GLY A 1010 -7.46 -22.48 -54.77
CA GLY A 1010 -7.94 -21.63 -53.67
C GLY A 1010 -8.17 -20.18 -54.08
N SER A 1011 -8.89 -19.43 -53.23
CA SER A 1011 -9.26 -18.03 -53.46
C SER A 1011 -8.12 -17.07 -53.09
N GLY A 1012 -8.02 -15.93 -53.78
CA GLY A 1012 -7.08 -14.85 -53.45
C GLY A 1012 -6.50 -14.17 -54.69
N ALA A 1013 -6.06 -12.91 -54.53
CA ALA A 1013 -5.41 -12.16 -55.61
C ALA A 1013 -4.00 -12.71 -55.92
N VAL A 1014 -3.61 -12.65 -57.20
CA VAL A 1014 -2.28 -13.00 -57.71
C VAL A 1014 -1.73 -11.82 -58.52
N GLY A 1015 -0.49 -11.38 -58.27
CA GLY A 1015 0.16 -10.38 -59.13
C GLY A 1015 0.93 -9.28 -58.40
N LEU A 1016 0.74 -8.04 -58.85
CA LEU A 1016 1.30 -6.80 -58.29
C LEU A 1016 0.19 -6.01 -57.62
N PHE A 1017 0.45 -5.42 -56.45
CA PHE A 1017 -0.55 -4.64 -55.73
C PHE A 1017 -0.01 -3.27 -55.30
N ILE A 1018 -0.79 -2.21 -55.52
CA ILE A 1018 -0.49 -0.90 -54.95
C ILE A 1018 -1.77 -0.26 -54.42
N ASN A 1019 -1.70 0.25 -53.20
CA ASN A 1019 -2.77 1.02 -52.58
C ASN A 1019 -2.29 2.46 -52.36
N TYR A 1020 -2.89 3.42 -53.06
CA TYR A 1020 -2.55 4.84 -52.92
C TYR A 1020 -3.18 5.52 -51.69
N GLY A 1021 -4.08 4.83 -50.98
CA GLY A 1021 -4.71 5.32 -49.75
C GLY A 1021 -5.72 6.45 -49.97
N GLU A 1022 -6.34 6.50 -51.15
CA GLU A 1022 -7.39 7.47 -51.51
C GLU A 1022 -8.80 6.93 -51.33
#